data_AF-A0A378ICP9-F1
#
_entry.id   AF-A0A378ICP9-F1
#
_cell.length_a   1.000
_cell.length_b   1.000
_cell.length_c   1.000
_cell.angle_alpha   90.00
_cell.angle_beta   90.00
_cell.angle_gamma   90.00
#
_symmetry.space_group_name_H-M   'P 1'
#
loop_
_entity.id
_entity.type
_entity.pdbx_description
1 polymer ?
#
loop_
_entity_poly.entity_id
_entity_poly.type
_entity_poly.pdbx_seq_one_letter_code
_entity_poly.pdbx_strand_id
1 'polypeptide(L)'
;MKSFIPWFCLVAATAANTVQAADGVDAYRRGNYFLAAKSFAEGTSKDPVVNYYLGRMRLYGYGELKNNALALRYFTEAAQKGYMPAQEFLARYYLQKGNDPVQAFQWFKKLADADETAAQMYCAAAYIYGYGVKQNADMGRRYFIEAAKNGNPIAQFAVASQFLDSRDSRNKKLGLIWLSKAAEQNNPKALVKLGELYAAGGIVNRDPVKAKQLMEQAVSQNYIPAMVALGELAQKQNNFFEAKEWFNKAAEANNVDAQLDLAKMYLSSTNSQQDASSGFMWMLKAAQNGSGEAQKLLSEMYKKGQGVAVDENLALQWKQTAEASAAKKVQVDPRVATARWLSNDSSDKFGGNYQLGGIYSAWQNPQALKENNYNAAPQMDTVTRNHLYQPQFVMAKPDEIPINDYFDVLAPMLTGAHANDWSFPRYPIDKQIASLIRHDSMVLKHKQGSAAVDDGANYLQKDDEEDSPDYLAQQTLGWKQQANMQAVLSEMYNQAILGNSSSQFEIGQLYQYGIGVVKNIDQAIVYYQLAAAQQDVRAEYNLGVMYLEGKTNPVDYQKGIDWMTDAAFKGNAYAQYVLANIYEKGLSDPNGKEIIKPNHQQAMAMYYLASANHFGEAEYRLADYLVKEKQSGLSQVAKKHRSELIKRLYAGAAKQGVAEAILPLAFYNAMDSDPKKQAQAFEIARKEARNGNSEAALLLGIMFDRGISVQPNQYEALYWYQQAANNPVSAFILGTYFTEGNGVAKDLEKGRALLQQSADAGFPYANLNLGVLKHDVDEYFLTELDTARQQGNSKAGLLLADYYLQQANDPEKMKQARDIYEYFAGKGDKEAQTKLAFLYDRGLGGEANSEVAAHWYTEAAEQGQPIAQFLLAQLYQLGRVGDKPDYELAKKWYKQAQVNFPFASVALGFIYDTVEDDYVNAADNYSLAAKTGDAIGQYNLGLLYENGKGMPVNLQQARDYFQQAADQGYGKAMTQLAGLYFNGIDGVRDEQQALHWYKKAAAAGDGGALYQLGLLSETGVAMKLDFPNAVSYYQQASDLGNEKAQMALARMYQYGIGVQKDLQHAADLYKVLAANSNAYAQYQLAMMYIDGQLGEPSIAQGKPLLIQASNNGSYQAETMLRWLNAKQEQKLSFIEPMRLNKAPVLAGQPAELMYMDALNEWNRGDETMSRMILDRLMTQFPHYIPAKKIYEQLNQQSKAPDLG
;
A
#
# COMPACT_ATOMS: atom_id res chain seq x y z
N MET A 1 22.70 -32.91 6.06
CA MET A 1 22.65 -31.74 5.15
C MET A 1 23.42 -30.62 5.80
N LYS A 2 24.46 -30.13 5.12
CA LYS A 2 25.55 -29.32 5.69
C LYS A 2 25.16 -27.84 5.73
N SER A 3 25.31 -27.27 6.93
CA SER A 3 25.40 -25.83 7.22
C SER A 3 26.67 -25.24 6.56
N PHE A 4 26.55 -24.06 5.94
CA PHE A 4 27.68 -23.20 5.60
C PHE A 4 27.28 -21.74 5.84
N ILE A 5 27.72 -21.19 6.98
CA ILE A 5 27.90 -19.75 7.19
C ILE A 5 29.42 -19.58 7.37
N PRO A 6 30.12 -18.77 6.56
CA PRO A 6 31.49 -18.43 6.84
C PRO A 6 31.56 -17.18 7.72
N TRP A 7 32.28 -17.33 8.83
CA TRP A 7 32.90 -16.25 9.61
C TRP A 7 33.82 -15.38 8.74
N PHE A 8 33.72 -14.06 8.89
CA PHE A 8 34.86 -13.14 8.92
C PHE A 8 34.56 -11.95 9.84
N CYS A 9 35.49 -11.64 10.76
CA CYS A 9 35.55 -10.43 11.57
C CYS A 9 37.02 -10.04 11.78
N LEU A 10 37.24 -8.75 12.08
CA LEU A 10 38.48 -8.02 12.47
C LEU A 10 39.27 -7.42 11.28
N VAL A 11 39.59 -6.12 11.15
CA VAL A 11 39.60 -4.88 11.99
C VAL A 11 39.50 -3.71 10.97
N ALA A 12 38.74 -2.62 11.16
CA ALA A 12 39.18 -1.44 11.91
C ALA A 12 38.03 -0.44 12.13
N ALA A 13 37.93 0.03 13.37
CA ALA A 13 37.15 1.17 13.77
C ALA A 13 37.67 2.44 13.09
N THR A 14 36.81 3.08 12.30
CA THR A 14 36.72 4.54 12.25
C THR A 14 35.25 4.91 12.38
N ALA A 15 34.85 5.23 13.61
CA ALA A 15 33.64 5.99 13.85
C ALA A 15 33.92 7.44 13.44
N ALA A 16 33.70 7.74 12.15
CA ALA A 16 33.42 9.07 11.61
C ALA A 16 33.01 8.88 10.14
N ASN A 17 31.73 9.16 9.83
CA ASN A 17 31.20 9.26 8.47
C ASN A 17 31.36 8.02 7.56
N THR A 18 30.63 6.95 7.84
CA THR A 18 30.05 6.14 6.76
C THR A 18 28.55 6.43 6.68
N VAL A 19 28.24 7.72 6.45
CA VAL A 19 27.09 8.06 5.62
C VAL A 19 27.39 7.34 4.31
N GLN A 20 26.70 6.23 4.05
CA GLN A 20 26.52 5.75 2.69
C GLN A 20 26.02 6.99 1.95
N ALA A 21 26.92 7.62 1.17
CA ALA A 21 26.67 8.92 0.55
C ALA A 21 25.27 8.87 -0.01
N ALA A 22 24.36 9.72 0.49
CA ALA A 22 23.02 9.78 -0.05
C ALA A 22 23.23 10.06 -1.55
N ASP A 23 23.01 9.04 -2.37
CA ASP A 23 23.15 9.14 -3.81
C ASP A 23 22.37 10.39 -4.24
N GLY A 24 22.93 11.24 -5.10
CA GLY A 24 22.21 12.41 -5.60
C GLY A 24 20.83 12.04 -6.14
N VAL A 25 20.69 10.81 -6.65
CA VAL A 25 19.42 10.20 -7.07
C VAL A 25 18.44 10.00 -5.92
N ASP A 26 18.89 9.50 -4.76
CA ASP A 26 18.06 9.36 -3.56
C ASP A 26 17.58 10.73 -3.06
N ALA A 27 18.48 11.73 -3.07
CA ALA A 27 18.13 13.09 -2.69
C ALA A 27 17.04 13.67 -3.62
N TYR A 28 17.15 13.47 -4.94
CA TYR A 28 16.13 13.86 -5.92
C TYR A 28 14.79 13.19 -5.59
N ARG A 29 14.80 11.87 -5.38
CA ARG A 29 13.58 11.07 -5.16
C ARG A 29 12.87 11.41 -3.85
N ARG A 30 13.57 12.00 -2.88
CA ARG A 30 12.99 12.50 -1.62
C ARG A 30 12.59 13.99 -1.66
N GLY A 31 12.76 14.66 -2.79
CA GLY A 31 12.44 16.09 -2.94
C GLY A 31 13.52 17.05 -2.39
N ASN A 32 14.72 16.54 -2.06
CA ASN A 32 15.87 17.37 -1.71
C ASN A 32 16.71 17.68 -2.96
N TYR A 33 16.16 18.53 -3.83
CA TYR A 33 16.75 18.89 -5.11
C TYR A 33 18.07 19.65 -4.99
N PHE A 34 18.28 20.41 -3.92
CA PHE A 34 19.55 21.09 -3.70
C PHE A 34 20.69 20.09 -3.45
N LEU A 35 20.49 19.14 -2.53
CA LEU A 35 21.47 18.09 -2.28
C LEU A 35 21.70 17.24 -3.54
N ALA A 36 20.64 16.95 -4.29
CA ALA A 36 20.73 16.25 -5.58
C ALA A 36 21.63 16.99 -6.57
N ALA A 37 21.40 18.30 -6.78
CA ALA A 37 22.21 19.13 -7.68
C ALA A 37 23.70 19.11 -7.29
N LYS A 38 23.98 19.31 -6.00
CA LYS A 38 25.35 19.30 -5.49
C LYS A 38 26.04 17.96 -5.72
N SER A 39 25.37 16.85 -5.39
CA SER A 39 25.91 15.50 -5.62
C SER A 39 26.14 15.19 -7.10
N PHE A 40 25.24 15.64 -7.97
CA PHE A 40 25.38 15.46 -9.43
C PHE A 40 26.51 16.30 -10.03
N ALA A 41 26.84 17.46 -9.44
CA ALA A 41 27.98 18.27 -9.86
C ALA A 41 29.33 17.64 -9.46
N GLU A 42 29.40 16.96 -8.32
CA GLU A 42 30.61 16.34 -7.77
C GLU A 42 30.90 14.94 -8.38
N GLY A 43 29.89 14.23 -8.89
CA GLY A 43 29.98 12.85 -9.38
C GLY A 43 29.67 12.69 -10.88
N THR A 44 30.68 12.28 -11.66
CA THR A 44 30.67 11.80 -13.06
C THR A 44 29.41 12.07 -13.91
N SER A 45 29.54 13.02 -14.85
CA SER A 45 28.69 13.32 -16.02
C SER A 45 28.47 12.16 -17.03
N LYS A 46 28.56 10.90 -16.58
CA LYS A 46 28.52 9.69 -17.40
C LYS A 46 27.30 8.81 -17.17
N ASP A 47 26.64 8.85 -16.02
CA ASP A 47 25.42 8.05 -15.77
C ASP A 47 24.19 8.66 -16.48
N PRO A 48 23.50 7.92 -17.37
CA PRO A 48 22.30 8.42 -18.02
C PRO A 48 21.12 8.68 -17.07
N VAL A 49 21.07 8.03 -15.90
CA VAL A 49 20.04 8.27 -14.86
C VAL A 49 20.20 9.66 -14.26
N VAL A 50 21.43 10.03 -13.90
CA VAL A 50 21.76 11.37 -13.39
C VAL A 50 21.41 12.44 -14.42
N ASN A 51 21.79 12.24 -15.69
CA ASN A 51 21.43 13.15 -16.77
C ASN A 51 19.91 13.34 -16.88
N TYR A 52 19.11 12.27 -16.81
CA TYR A 52 17.65 12.40 -16.83
C TYR A 52 17.12 13.26 -15.68
N TYR A 53 17.61 13.05 -14.45
CA TYR A 53 17.16 13.83 -13.30
C TYR A 53 17.62 15.30 -13.35
N LEU A 54 18.85 15.57 -13.77
CA LEU A 54 19.30 16.95 -14.07
C LEU A 54 18.42 17.60 -15.14
N GLY A 55 18.06 16.84 -16.18
CA GLY A 55 17.13 17.27 -17.21
C GLY A 55 15.78 17.72 -16.63
N ARG A 56 15.21 16.93 -15.71
CA ARG A 56 13.96 17.28 -15.03
C ARG A 56 14.10 18.47 -14.08
N MET A 57 15.17 18.52 -13.29
CA MET A 57 15.44 19.65 -12.38
C MET A 57 15.53 20.96 -13.16
N ARG A 58 16.27 20.98 -14.28
CA ARG A 58 16.35 22.13 -15.17
C ARG A 58 15.07 22.40 -15.94
N LEU A 59 14.28 21.39 -16.27
CA LEU A 59 12.99 21.60 -16.91
C LEU A 59 12.00 22.29 -15.97
N TYR A 60 11.96 21.87 -14.71
CA TYR A 60 11.04 22.38 -13.71
C TYR A 60 11.57 23.59 -12.93
N GLY A 61 12.88 23.84 -12.93
CA GLY A 61 13.51 24.85 -12.08
C GLY A 61 13.55 24.46 -10.60
N TYR A 62 13.70 23.16 -10.29
CA TYR A 62 13.75 22.65 -8.92
C TYR A 62 15.21 22.52 -8.45
N GLY A 63 15.57 23.21 -7.37
CA GLY A 63 16.92 23.19 -6.81
C GLY A 63 17.98 23.93 -7.64
N GLU A 64 17.75 24.06 -8.95
CA GLU A 64 18.57 24.80 -9.89
C GLU A 64 17.70 25.73 -10.75
N LEU A 65 18.31 26.73 -11.40
CA LEU A 65 17.59 27.59 -12.33
C LEU A 65 17.04 26.81 -13.54
N LYS A 66 15.77 27.08 -13.88
CA LYS A 66 15.09 26.51 -15.04
C LYS A 66 15.86 26.83 -16.33
N ASN A 67 16.12 25.83 -17.16
CA ASN A 67 16.72 26.00 -18.48
C ASN A 67 16.24 24.89 -19.42
N ASN A 68 15.29 25.21 -20.30
CA ASN A 68 14.70 24.23 -21.23
C ASN A 68 15.71 23.65 -22.24
N ALA A 69 16.66 24.47 -22.71
CA ALA A 69 17.65 24.04 -23.68
C ALA A 69 18.63 23.02 -23.07
N LEU A 70 19.14 23.32 -21.89
CA LEU A 70 20.01 22.43 -21.13
C LEU A 70 19.27 21.15 -20.70
N ALA A 71 17.99 21.28 -20.29
CA ALA A 71 17.15 20.12 -19.98
C ALA A 71 17.04 19.14 -21.15
N LEU A 72 16.70 19.63 -22.35
CA LEU A 72 16.61 18.80 -23.56
C LEU A 72 17.93 18.13 -23.92
N ARG A 73 19.04 18.83 -23.72
CA ARG A 73 20.38 18.26 -23.92
C ARG A 73 20.62 17.09 -22.97
N TYR A 74 20.36 17.26 -21.67
CA TYR A 74 20.51 16.19 -20.70
C TYR A 74 19.61 14.99 -21.00
N PHE A 75 18.34 15.22 -21.37
CA PHE A 75 17.46 14.15 -21.84
C PHE A 75 18.03 13.45 -23.08
N THR A 76 18.57 14.20 -24.04
CA THR A 76 19.18 13.65 -25.26
C THR A 76 20.37 12.77 -24.94
N GLU A 77 21.28 13.24 -24.09
CA GLU A 77 22.45 12.46 -23.67
C GLU A 77 22.05 11.17 -22.92
N ALA A 78 21.07 11.24 -22.02
CA ALA A 78 20.53 10.08 -21.32
C ALA A 78 19.88 9.07 -22.29
N ALA A 79 19.06 9.57 -23.22
CA ALA A 79 18.35 8.77 -24.20
C ALA A 79 19.30 8.08 -25.20
N GLN A 80 20.37 8.76 -25.62
CA GLN A 80 21.41 8.20 -26.49
C GLN A 80 22.16 7.05 -25.83
N LYS A 81 22.35 7.11 -24.51
CA LYS A 81 22.95 6.04 -23.69
C LYS A 81 21.98 4.90 -23.36
N GLY A 82 20.75 4.93 -23.87
CA GLY A 82 19.78 3.84 -23.73
C GLY A 82 18.81 3.97 -22.55
N TYR A 83 18.79 5.08 -21.82
CA TYR A 83 17.86 5.24 -20.70
C TYR A 83 16.44 5.49 -21.19
N MET A 84 15.58 4.49 -21.02
CA MET A 84 14.22 4.45 -21.60
C MET A 84 13.34 5.64 -21.20
N PRO A 85 13.29 6.09 -19.92
CA PRO A 85 12.48 7.25 -19.56
C PRO A 85 12.86 8.53 -20.32
N ALA A 86 14.14 8.71 -20.63
CA ALA A 86 14.60 9.84 -21.44
C ALA A 86 14.19 9.69 -22.92
N GLN A 87 14.23 8.48 -23.47
CA GLN A 87 13.77 8.19 -24.84
C GLN A 87 12.26 8.45 -24.97
N GLU A 88 11.47 8.03 -23.97
CA GLU A 88 10.02 8.23 -23.90
C GLU A 88 9.67 9.71 -23.82
N PHE A 89 10.36 10.45 -22.95
CA PHE A 89 10.21 11.90 -22.85
C PHE A 89 10.49 12.59 -24.19
N LEU A 90 11.61 12.29 -24.85
CA LEU A 90 11.96 12.91 -26.14
C LEU A 90 11.00 12.52 -27.26
N ALA A 91 10.57 11.26 -27.30
CA ALA A 91 9.59 10.80 -28.27
C ALA A 91 8.29 11.63 -28.19
N ARG A 92 7.76 11.82 -26.97
CA ARG A 92 6.58 12.66 -26.69
C ARG A 92 6.84 14.14 -26.94
N TYR A 93 8.02 14.64 -26.56
CA TYR A 93 8.40 16.03 -26.77
C TYR A 93 8.40 16.39 -28.25
N TYR A 94 9.10 15.62 -29.09
CA TYR A 94 9.16 15.87 -30.53
C TYR A 94 7.82 15.65 -31.22
N LEU A 95 7.00 14.72 -30.74
CA LEU A 95 5.65 14.48 -31.25
C LEU A 95 4.71 15.67 -31.03
N GLN A 96 4.81 16.35 -29.88
CA GLN A 96 3.83 17.36 -29.46
C GLN A 96 4.36 18.79 -29.54
N LYS A 97 5.51 19.07 -28.92
CA LYS A 97 6.06 20.43 -28.76
C LYS A 97 7.14 20.75 -29.78
N GLY A 98 8.06 19.81 -30.02
CA GLY A 98 9.09 19.97 -31.05
C GLY A 98 8.51 20.00 -32.46
N ASN A 99 7.33 19.41 -32.67
CA ASN A 99 6.67 19.29 -33.97
C ASN A 99 7.59 18.70 -35.05
N ASP A 100 8.39 17.70 -34.67
CA ASP A 100 9.32 16.98 -35.53
C ASP A 100 8.96 15.47 -35.50
N PRO A 101 8.08 15.03 -36.42
CA PRO A 101 7.63 13.64 -36.43
C PRO A 101 8.74 12.65 -36.79
N VAL A 102 9.82 13.11 -37.44
CA VAL A 102 10.98 12.27 -37.80
C VAL A 102 11.77 11.93 -36.55
N GLN A 103 12.09 12.94 -35.73
CA GLN A 103 12.75 12.72 -34.44
C GLN A 103 11.87 11.91 -33.48
N ALA A 104 10.57 12.20 -33.42
CA ALA A 104 9.64 11.41 -32.62
C ALA A 104 9.67 9.93 -33.00
N PHE A 105 9.59 9.63 -34.31
CA PHE A 105 9.66 8.26 -34.82
C PHE A 105 11.00 7.57 -34.48
N GLN A 106 12.13 8.28 -34.56
CA GLN A 106 13.43 7.69 -34.21
C GLN A 106 13.50 7.23 -32.74
N TRP A 107 12.94 8.03 -31.82
CA TRP A 107 12.90 7.67 -30.40
C TRP A 107 11.87 6.57 -30.10
N PHE A 108 10.66 6.66 -30.65
CA PHE A 108 9.67 5.57 -30.53
C PHE A 108 10.21 4.27 -31.13
N LYS A 109 10.98 4.31 -32.22
CA LYS A 109 11.58 3.11 -32.79
C LYS A 109 12.56 2.44 -31.81
N LYS A 110 13.43 3.21 -31.15
CA LYS A 110 14.36 2.65 -30.14
C LYS A 110 13.61 2.00 -28.98
N LEU A 111 12.52 2.60 -28.51
CA LEU A 111 11.66 2.04 -27.47
C LEU A 111 10.94 0.77 -27.95
N ALA A 112 10.43 0.77 -29.19
CA ALA A 112 9.77 -0.37 -29.79
C ALA A 112 10.70 -1.57 -29.97
N ASP A 113 11.97 -1.30 -30.34
CA ASP A 113 13.03 -2.30 -30.46
C ASP A 113 13.48 -2.82 -29.07
N ALA A 114 13.12 -2.12 -27.99
CA ALA A 114 13.28 -2.54 -26.59
C ALA A 114 11.99 -3.14 -25.98
N ASP A 115 11.08 -3.61 -26.84
CA ASP A 115 9.79 -4.24 -26.49
C ASP A 115 8.77 -3.37 -25.74
N GLU A 116 8.90 -2.03 -25.80
CA GLU A 116 7.86 -1.14 -25.28
C GLU A 116 6.63 -1.13 -26.21
N THR A 117 5.49 -1.55 -25.66
CA THR A 117 4.28 -1.87 -26.43
C THR A 117 3.61 -0.65 -27.04
N ALA A 118 3.57 0.49 -26.34
CA ALA A 118 2.97 1.72 -26.85
C ALA A 118 3.79 2.31 -28.02
N ALA A 119 5.11 2.16 -27.98
CA ALA A 119 6.04 2.57 -29.00
C ALA A 119 5.98 1.63 -30.21
N GLN A 120 5.85 0.32 -30.01
CA GLN A 120 5.54 -0.63 -31.09
C GLN A 120 4.26 -0.22 -31.81
N MET A 121 3.21 0.14 -31.07
CA MET A 121 1.98 0.67 -31.64
C MET A 121 2.22 1.96 -32.43
N TYR A 122 2.95 2.92 -31.87
CA TYR A 122 3.28 4.16 -32.60
C TYR A 122 4.03 3.88 -33.90
N CYS A 123 5.07 3.05 -33.86
CA CYS A 123 5.86 2.68 -35.04
C CYS A 123 5.01 1.97 -36.08
N ALA A 124 4.10 1.08 -35.66
CA ALA A 124 3.16 0.43 -36.57
C ALA A 124 2.30 1.46 -37.31
N ALA A 125 1.67 2.37 -36.56
CA ALA A 125 0.84 3.45 -37.11
C ALA A 125 1.65 4.37 -38.06
N ALA A 126 2.83 4.81 -37.62
CA ALA A 126 3.72 5.66 -38.39
C ALA A 126 4.11 5.04 -39.74
N TYR A 127 4.42 3.75 -39.77
CA TYR A 127 4.71 3.02 -41.01
C TYR A 127 3.46 2.80 -41.89
N ILE A 128 2.30 2.54 -41.30
CA ILE A 128 1.05 2.31 -42.06
C ILE A 128 0.59 3.61 -42.75
N TYR A 129 0.67 4.75 -42.04
CA TYR A 129 0.13 6.03 -42.50
C TYR A 129 1.18 7.00 -43.04
N GLY A 130 2.48 6.70 -42.87
CA GLY A 130 3.57 7.53 -43.38
C GLY A 130 3.83 8.81 -42.55
N TYR A 131 3.70 8.74 -41.22
CA TYR A 131 3.92 9.88 -40.33
C TYR A 131 5.32 9.85 -39.70
N GLY A 132 6.21 10.76 -40.12
CA GLY A 132 7.61 10.79 -39.67
C GLY A 132 8.53 9.75 -40.33
N VAL A 133 7.95 8.83 -41.12
CA VAL A 133 8.67 7.78 -41.86
C VAL A 133 7.96 7.50 -43.19
N LYS A 134 8.69 6.95 -44.18
CA LYS A 134 8.07 6.50 -45.44
C LYS A 134 7.10 5.35 -45.18
N GLN A 135 5.95 5.39 -45.85
CA GLN A 135 4.92 4.37 -45.73
C GLN A 135 5.47 2.98 -46.09
N ASN A 136 5.25 2.00 -45.22
CA ASN A 136 5.67 0.61 -45.40
C ASN A 136 4.75 -0.34 -44.61
N ALA A 137 3.80 -0.96 -45.32
CA ALA A 137 2.79 -1.80 -44.69
C ALA A 137 3.36 -3.08 -44.03
N ASP A 138 4.46 -3.63 -44.56
CA ASP A 138 5.07 -4.85 -44.02
C ASP A 138 5.80 -4.57 -42.70
N MET A 139 6.53 -3.46 -42.63
CA MET A 139 7.14 -3.00 -41.38
C MET A 139 6.08 -2.62 -40.35
N GLY A 140 5.01 -1.93 -40.77
CA GLY A 140 3.87 -1.64 -39.91
C GLY A 140 3.26 -2.93 -39.33
N ARG A 141 3.09 -3.95 -40.17
CA ARG A 141 2.61 -5.28 -39.77
C ARG A 141 3.47 -5.95 -38.73
N ARG A 142 4.79 -5.92 -38.89
CA ARG A 142 5.72 -6.50 -37.93
C ARG A 142 5.52 -5.90 -36.53
N TYR A 143 5.48 -4.58 -36.42
CA TYR A 143 5.38 -3.92 -35.12
C TYR A 143 4.05 -4.18 -34.39
N PHE A 144 2.90 -4.13 -35.08
CA PHE A 144 1.64 -4.43 -34.38
C PHE A 144 1.45 -5.93 -34.10
N ILE A 145 2.11 -6.84 -34.82
CA ILE A 145 2.12 -8.26 -34.43
C ILE A 145 2.85 -8.44 -33.09
N GLU A 146 4.00 -7.78 -32.88
CA GLU A 146 4.70 -7.82 -31.59
C GLU A 146 3.86 -7.19 -30.47
N ALA A 147 3.26 -6.01 -30.71
CA ALA A 147 2.37 -5.38 -29.75
C ALA A 147 1.16 -6.27 -29.39
N ALA A 148 0.63 -7.04 -30.34
CA ALA A 148 -0.47 -7.98 -30.10
C ALA A 148 -0.04 -9.14 -29.19
N LYS A 149 1.16 -9.68 -29.38
CA LYS A 149 1.75 -10.70 -28.49
C LYS A 149 1.93 -10.17 -27.07
N ASN A 150 2.29 -8.89 -26.94
CA ASN A 150 2.41 -8.19 -25.66
C ASN A 150 1.06 -7.77 -25.06
N GLY A 151 -0.06 -8.17 -25.66
CA GLY A 151 -1.38 -7.99 -25.08
C GLY A 151 -2.16 -6.78 -25.59
N ASN A 152 -1.60 -5.92 -26.44
CA ASN A 152 -2.29 -4.70 -26.84
C ASN A 152 -3.60 -4.98 -27.62
N PRO A 153 -4.78 -4.53 -27.14
CA PRO A 153 -6.07 -4.93 -27.72
C PRO A 153 -6.33 -4.37 -29.13
N ILE A 154 -5.81 -3.18 -29.44
CA ILE A 154 -5.93 -2.57 -30.78
C ILE A 154 -5.08 -3.38 -31.78
N ALA A 155 -3.88 -3.75 -31.37
CA ALA A 155 -2.97 -4.59 -32.16
C ALA A 155 -3.56 -5.99 -32.41
N GLN A 156 -4.11 -6.62 -31.36
CA GLN A 156 -4.77 -7.92 -31.46
C GLN A 156 -5.94 -7.89 -32.44
N PHE A 157 -6.75 -6.83 -32.42
CA PHE A 157 -7.82 -6.63 -33.41
C PHE A 157 -7.27 -6.45 -34.85
N ALA A 158 -6.18 -5.71 -35.03
CA ALA A 158 -5.54 -5.54 -36.32
C ALA A 158 -4.99 -6.87 -36.89
N VAL A 159 -4.34 -7.68 -36.04
CA VAL A 159 -3.89 -9.04 -36.38
C VAL A 159 -5.09 -9.94 -36.72
N ALA A 160 -6.14 -9.90 -35.91
CA ALA A 160 -7.35 -10.67 -36.12
C ALA A 160 -7.97 -10.38 -37.49
N SER A 161 -8.12 -9.10 -37.84
CA SER A 161 -8.69 -8.66 -39.10
C SER A 161 -7.92 -9.22 -40.31
N GLN A 162 -6.59 -9.15 -40.28
CA GLN A 162 -5.75 -9.70 -41.36
C GLN A 162 -5.90 -11.22 -41.54
N PHE A 163 -6.00 -11.96 -40.43
CA PHE A 163 -6.16 -13.41 -40.47
C PHE A 163 -7.56 -13.83 -40.92
N LEU A 164 -8.60 -13.07 -40.55
CA LEU A 164 -9.98 -13.30 -40.97
C LEU A 164 -10.19 -13.06 -42.48
N ASP A 165 -9.47 -12.10 -43.05
CA ASP A 165 -9.47 -11.81 -44.49
C ASP A 165 -8.71 -12.85 -45.32
N SER A 166 -7.98 -13.77 -44.68
CA SER A 166 -7.23 -14.81 -45.37
C SER A 166 -8.14 -15.85 -46.04
N ARG A 167 -7.70 -16.36 -47.19
CA ARG A 167 -8.38 -17.48 -47.88
C ARG A 167 -8.15 -18.84 -47.18
N ASP A 168 -7.14 -18.97 -46.33
CA ASP A 168 -6.84 -20.20 -45.58
C ASP A 168 -7.74 -20.32 -44.34
N SER A 169 -8.44 -21.45 -44.20
CA SER A 169 -9.35 -21.71 -43.08
C SER A 169 -8.63 -21.81 -41.72
N ARG A 170 -7.34 -22.18 -41.70
CA ARG A 170 -6.51 -22.22 -40.48
C ARG A 170 -6.23 -20.82 -39.97
N ASN A 171 -5.97 -19.89 -40.89
CA ASN A 171 -5.77 -18.48 -40.57
C ASN A 171 -7.04 -17.86 -39.98
N LYS A 172 -8.22 -18.19 -40.50
CA LYS A 172 -9.50 -17.72 -39.94
C LYS A 172 -9.71 -18.13 -38.48
N LYS A 173 -9.29 -19.35 -38.09
CA LYS A 173 -9.32 -19.80 -36.69
C LYS A 173 -8.36 -19.01 -35.80
N LEU A 174 -7.14 -18.74 -36.27
CA LEU A 174 -6.19 -17.87 -35.57
C LEU A 174 -6.71 -16.45 -35.43
N GLY A 175 -7.35 -15.92 -36.48
CA GLY A 175 -8.01 -14.62 -36.47
C GLY A 175 -9.10 -14.54 -35.41
N LEU A 176 -9.91 -15.60 -35.27
CA LEU A 176 -10.92 -15.69 -34.20
C LEU A 176 -10.30 -15.67 -32.79
N ILE A 177 -9.18 -16.38 -32.57
CA ILE A 177 -8.51 -16.39 -31.26
C ILE A 177 -8.04 -14.98 -30.89
N TRP A 178 -7.37 -14.29 -31.81
CA TRP A 178 -6.92 -12.91 -31.58
C TRP A 178 -8.10 -11.94 -31.39
N LEU A 179 -9.19 -12.14 -32.14
CA LEU A 179 -10.40 -11.34 -32.02
C LEU A 179 -11.04 -11.51 -30.64
N SER A 180 -11.14 -12.75 -30.14
CA SER A 180 -11.66 -13.03 -28.80
C SER A 180 -10.80 -12.41 -27.71
N LYS A 181 -9.47 -12.51 -27.79
CA LYS A 181 -8.56 -11.87 -26.82
C LYS A 181 -8.74 -10.35 -26.77
N ALA A 182 -8.90 -9.71 -27.92
CA ALA A 182 -9.16 -8.27 -27.97
C ALA A 182 -10.53 -7.91 -27.37
N ALA A 183 -11.55 -8.74 -27.64
CA ALA A 183 -12.90 -8.55 -27.10
C ALA A 183 -12.97 -8.77 -25.57
N GLU A 184 -12.24 -9.75 -25.03
CA GLU A 184 -12.09 -9.98 -23.58
C GLU A 184 -11.47 -8.78 -22.87
N GLN A 185 -10.60 -8.04 -23.56
CA GLN A 185 -10.02 -6.77 -23.09
C GLN A 185 -10.93 -5.56 -23.39
N ASN A 186 -12.22 -5.78 -23.64
CA ASN A 186 -13.23 -4.75 -23.92
C ASN A 186 -12.97 -3.91 -25.18
N ASN A 187 -12.19 -4.37 -26.16
CA ASN A 187 -11.99 -3.59 -27.39
C ASN A 187 -13.32 -3.47 -28.18
N PRO A 188 -13.85 -2.26 -28.42
CA PRO A 188 -15.17 -2.10 -29.01
C PRO A 188 -15.25 -2.57 -30.47
N LYS A 189 -14.16 -2.45 -31.25
CA LYS A 189 -14.11 -2.98 -32.63
C LYS A 189 -14.13 -4.50 -32.64
N ALA A 190 -13.39 -5.12 -31.73
CA ALA A 190 -13.35 -6.56 -31.60
C ALA A 190 -14.70 -7.13 -31.12
N LEU A 191 -15.35 -6.48 -30.16
CA LEU A 191 -16.69 -6.83 -29.67
C LEU A 191 -17.72 -6.83 -30.80
N VAL A 192 -17.79 -5.74 -31.58
CA VAL A 192 -18.71 -5.65 -32.73
C VAL A 192 -18.39 -6.71 -33.77
N LYS A 193 -17.12 -6.85 -34.15
CA LYS A 193 -16.73 -7.81 -35.19
C LYS A 193 -16.96 -9.26 -34.79
N LEU A 194 -16.73 -9.59 -33.52
CA LEU A 194 -17.02 -10.92 -32.98
C LEU A 194 -18.53 -11.16 -32.92
N GLY A 195 -19.31 -10.13 -32.56
CA GLY A 195 -20.77 -10.15 -32.63
C GLY A 195 -21.28 -10.41 -34.04
N GLU A 196 -20.74 -9.74 -35.06
CA GLU A 196 -21.07 -9.97 -36.47
C GLU A 196 -20.83 -11.43 -36.90
N LEU A 197 -19.72 -12.03 -36.45
CA LEU A 197 -19.39 -13.43 -36.74
C LEU A 197 -20.39 -14.38 -36.07
N TYR A 198 -20.80 -14.12 -34.83
CA TYR A 198 -21.84 -14.90 -34.16
C TYR A 198 -23.23 -14.72 -34.80
N ALA A 199 -23.54 -13.53 -35.32
CA ALA A 199 -24.78 -13.27 -36.03
C ALA A 199 -24.87 -14.00 -37.38
N ALA A 200 -23.77 -13.96 -38.15
CA ALA A 200 -23.69 -14.58 -39.48
C ALA A 200 -23.57 -16.11 -39.41
N GLY A 201 -22.81 -16.63 -38.44
CA GLY A 201 -22.42 -18.04 -38.37
C GLY A 201 -21.32 -18.41 -39.39
N GLY A 202 -20.81 -19.64 -39.29
CA GLY A 202 -19.80 -20.20 -40.20
C GLY A 202 -18.47 -20.50 -39.51
N ILE A 203 -17.66 -19.47 -39.21
CA ILE A 203 -16.40 -19.61 -38.45
C ILE A 203 -16.70 -19.97 -36.98
N VAL A 204 -17.78 -19.42 -36.45
CA VAL A 204 -18.39 -19.76 -35.16
C VAL A 204 -19.81 -20.27 -35.38
N ASN A 205 -20.35 -21.01 -34.40
CA ASN A 205 -21.75 -21.38 -34.41
C ASN A 205 -22.61 -20.12 -34.33
N ARG A 206 -23.67 -20.06 -35.13
CA ARG A 206 -24.59 -18.93 -35.15
C ARG A 206 -25.25 -18.79 -33.77
N ASP A 207 -25.07 -17.64 -33.13
CA ASP A 207 -25.62 -17.32 -31.81
C ASP A 207 -26.05 -15.84 -31.78
N PRO A 208 -27.33 -15.56 -32.11
CA PRO A 208 -27.83 -14.19 -32.17
C PRO A 208 -27.91 -13.51 -30.80
N VAL A 209 -28.06 -14.28 -29.71
CA VAL A 209 -28.13 -13.74 -28.34
C VAL A 209 -26.76 -13.24 -27.92
N LYS A 210 -25.73 -14.07 -28.11
CA LYS A 210 -24.34 -13.69 -27.83
C LYS A 210 -23.87 -12.56 -28.74
N ALA A 211 -24.26 -12.55 -30.01
CA ALA A 211 -23.98 -11.46 -30.92
C ALA A 211 -24.48 -10.12 -30.39
N LYS A 212 -25.74 -10.07 -29.94
CA LYS A 212 -26.36 -8.89 -29.35
C LYS A 212 -25.65 -8.43 -28.08
N GLN A 213 -25.35 -9.35 -27.15
CA GLN A 213 -24.64 -9.03 -25.90
C GLN A 213 -23.28 -8.36 -26.13
N LEU A 214 -22.48 -8.90 -27.06
CA LEU A 214 -21.17 -8.34 -27.40
C LEU A 214 -21.29 -6.93 -27.99
N MET A 215 -22.27 -6.70 -28.87
CA MET A 215 -22.50 -5.38 -29.45
C MET A 215 -23.02 -4.39 -28.41
N GLU A 216 -23.92 -4.79 -27.50
CA GLU A 216 -24.40 -3.95 -26.39
C GLU A 216 -23.26 -3.55 -25.44
N GLN A 217 -22.30 -4.45 -25.20
CA GLN A 217 -21.09 -4.15 -24.43
C GLN A 217 -20.18 -3.11 -25.12
N ALA A 218 -20.20 -3.04 -26.45
CA ALA A 218 -19.51 -1.96 -27.17
C ALA A 218 -20.32 -0.65 -27.14
N VAL A 219 -21.65 -0.72 -27.15
CA VAL A 219 -22.53 0.45 -26.99
C VAL A 219 -22.35 1.12 -25.63
N SER A 220 -22.15 0.36 -24.54
CA SER A 220 -21.89 0.94 -23.22
C SER A 220 -20.59 1.77 -23.16
N GLN A 221 -19.71 1.60 -24.14
CA GLN A 221 -18.50 2.41 -24.34
C GLN A 221 -18.72 3.59 -25.32
N ASN A 222 -19.97 3.89 -25.67
CA ASN A 222 -20.37 4.89 -26.68
C ASN A 222 -19.79 4.64 -28.09
N TYR A 223 -19.53 3.37 -28.44
CA TYR A 223 -19.03 3.03 -29.77
C TYR A 223 -20.16 2.99 -30.81
N ILE A 224 -20.27 4.07 -31.59
CA ILE A 224 -21.39 4.27 -32.53
C ILE A 224 -21.56 3.14 -33.57
N PRO A 225 -20.51 2.55 -34.17
CA PRO A 225 -20.67 1.44 -35.10
C PRO A 225 -21.35 0.20 -34.48
N ALA A 226 -21.30 0.03 -33.15
CA ALA A 226 -22.04 -1.04 -32.47
C ALA A 226 -23.56 -0.82 -32.52
N MET A 227 -24.01 0.44 -32.43
CA MET A 227 -25.43 0.79 -32.55
C MET A 227 -25.93 0.48 -33.97
N VAL A 228 -25.13 0.78 -34.99
CA VAL A 228 -25.44 0.42 -36.38
C VAL A 228 -25.55 -1.09 -36.55
N ALA A 229 -24.56 -1.85 -36.05
CA ALA A 229 -24.55 -3.31 -36.12
C ALA A 229 -25.75 -3.96 -35.39
N LEU A 230 -26.20 -3.41 -34.26
CA LEU A 230 -27.43 -3.83 -33.58
C LEU A 230 -28.68 -3.54 -34.41
N GLY A 231 -28.73 -2.39 -35.08
CA GLY A 231 -29.79 -2.03 -36.02
C GLY A 231 -29.89 -3.03 -37.17
N GLU A 232 -28.77 -3.34 -37.80
CA GLU A 232 -28.69 -4.34 -38.88
C GLU A 232 -29.05 -5.75 -38.40
N LEU A 233 -28.62 -6.14 -37.20
CA LEU A 233 -28.96 -7.44 -36.60
C LEU A 233 -30.46 -7.57 -36.38
N ALA A 234 -31.09 -6.55 -35.79
CA ALA A 234 -32.53 -6.49 -35.57
C ALA A 234 -33.30 -6.51 -36.90
N GLN A 235 -32.80 -5.80 -37.92
CA GLN A 235 -33.39 -5.79 -39.26
C GLN A 235 -33.35 -7.20 -39.90
N LYS A 236 -32.22 -7.92 -39.78
CA LYS A 236 -32.10 -9.32 -40.24
C LYS A 236 -33.00 -10.30 -39.47
N GLN A 237 -33.40 -9.95 -38.25
CA GLN A 237 -34.36 -10.71 -37.43
C GLN A 237 -35.82 -10.29 -37.68
N ASN A 238 -36.07 -9.37 -38.61
CA ASN A 238 -37.37 -8.74 -38.86
C ASN A 238 -37.95 -8.01 -37.63
N ASN A 239 -37.12 -7.59 -36.67
CA ASN A 239 -37.53 -6.77 -35.53
C ASN A 239 -37.41 -5.28 -35.88
N PHE A 240 -38.45 -4.76 -36.52
CA PHE A 240 -38.47 -3.39 -37.04
C PHE A 240 -38.32 -2.31 -35.94
N PHE A 241 -39.03 -2.46 -34.83
CA PHE A 241 -39.04 -1.46 -33.76
C PHE A 241 -37.64 -1.31 -33.14
N GLU A 242 -36.98 -2.43 -32.86
CA GLU A 242 -35.63 -2.43 -32.31
C GLU A 242 -34.58 -1.92 -33.31
N ALA A 243 -34.70 -2.27 -34.59
CA ALA A 243 -33.81 -1.73 -35.63
C ALA A 243 -33.91 -0.20 -35.71
N LYS A 244 -35.13 0.33 -35.63
CA LYS A 244 -35.43 1.78 -35.64
C LYS A 244 -34.81 2.51 -34.46
N GLU A 245 -34.98 1.97 -33.26
CA GLU A 245 -34.40 2.53 -32.04
C GLU A 245 -32.87 2.66 -32.15
N TRP A 246 -32.19 1.60 -32.60
CA TRP A 246 -30.74 1.60 -32.71
C TRP A 246 -30.21 2.50 -33.83
N PHE A 247 -30.85 2.47 -35.01
CA PHE A 247 -30.47 3.38 -36.10
C PHE A 247 -30.75 4.85 -35.75
N ASN A 248 -31.84 5.17 -35.03
CA ASN A 248 -32.10 6.52 -34.52
C ASN A 248 -30.97 6.99 -33.60
N LYS A 249 -30.59 6.20 -32.60
CA LYS A 249 -29.51 6.54 -31.66
C LYS A 249 -28.18 6.81 -32.39
N ALA A 250 -27.83 5.96 -33.36
CA ALA A 250 -26.63 6.16 -34.17
C ALA A 250 -26.72 7.38 -35.09
N ALA A 251 -27.88 7.63 -35.69
CA ALA A 251 -28.12 8.75 -36.61
C ALA A 251 -28.15 10.11 -35.89
N GLU A 252 -28.63 10.14 -34.64
CA GLU A 252 -28.56 11.29 -33.73
C GLU A 252 -27.12 11.60 -33.32
N ALA A 253 -26.28 10.58 -33.13
CA ALA A 253 -24.83 10.71 -33.00
C ALA A 253 -24.09 11.08 -34.31
N ASN A 254 -24.85 11.52 -35.32
CA ASN A 254 -24.40 11.97 -36.63
C ASN A 254 -23.68 10.91 -37.49
N ASN A 255 -23.95 9.62 -37.27
CA ASN A 255 -23.45 8.55 -38.13
C ASN A 255 -24.20 8.53 -39.47
N VAL A 256 -23.46 8.66 -40.57
CA VAL A 256 -24.03 8.82 -41.92
C VAL A 256 -24.65 7.53 -42.45
N ASP A 257 -24.05 6.37 -42.16
CA ASP A 257 -24.56 5.07 -42.59
C ASP A 257 -25.90 4.76 -41.89
N ALA A 258 -25.99 5.03 -40.59
CA ALA A 258 -27.22 4.91 -39.83
C ALA A 258 -28.33 5.85 -40.32
N GLN A 259 -27.99 7.10 -40.67
CA GLN A 259 -28.95 8.04 -41.27
C GLN A 259 -29.51 7.50 -42.59
N LEU A 260 -28.65 6.90 -43.41
CA LEU A 260 -29.03 6.29 -44.68
C LEU A 260 -29.88 5.02 -44.49
N ASP A 261 -29.50 4.14 -43.58
CA ASP A 261 -30.24 2.89 -43.31
C ASP A 261 -31.60 3.17 -42.68
N LEU A 262 -31.65 4.13 -41.75
CA LEU A 262 -32.90 4.63 -41.19
C LEU A 262 -33.81 5.24 -42.25
N ALA A 263 -33.25 6.05 -43.16
CA ALA A 263 -33.98 6.62 -44.29
C ALA A 263 -34.55 5.54 -45.20
N LYS A 264 -33.74 4.56 -45.62
CA LYS A 264 -34.17 3.41 -46.42
C LYS A 264 -35.28 2.63 -45.73
N MET A 265 -35.19 2.48 -44.40
CA MET A 265 -36.16 1.73 -43.61
C MET A 265 -37.53 2.42 -43.52
N TYR A 266 -37.58 3.75 -43.41
CA TYR A 266 -38.82 4.53 -43.51
C TYR A 266 -39.44 4.51 -44.92
N LEU A 267 -38.61 4.39 -45.95
CA LEU A 267 -39.01 4.43 -47.37
C LEU A 267 -39.43 3.06 -47.93
N SER A 268 -39.21 1.96 -47.19
CA SER A 268 -39.56 0.61 -47.62
C SER A 268 -41.07 0.40 -47.75
N SER A 269 -41.52 -0.12 -48.89
CA SER A 269 -42.94 -0.37 -49.21
C SER A 269 -43.53 -1.62 -48.54
N THR A 270 -42.71 -2.45 -47.89
CA THR A 270 -43.12 -3.67 -47.18
C THR A 270 -43.47 -3.43 -45.71
N ASN A 271 -43.38 -2.18 -45.25
CA ASN A 271 -43.58 -1.78 -43.86
C ASN A 271 -44.95 -1.14 -43.64
N SER A 272 -45.69 -1.59 -42.62
CA SER A 272 -47.01 -1.02 -42.25
C SER A 272 -46.94 0.38 -41.64
N GLN A 273 -45.73 0.89 -41.31
CA GLN A 273 -45.47 2.24 -40.81
C GLN A 273 -44.61 3.09 -41.77
N GLN A 274 -44.81 2.95 -43.08
CA GLN A 274 -44.12 3.77 -44.08
C GLN A 274 -44.36 5.27 -43.83
N ASP A 275 -43.27 6.05 -43.73
CA ASP A 275 -43.32 7.50 -43.59
C ASP A 275 -42.32 8.12 -44.55
N ALA A 276 -42.82 8.52 -45.72
CA ALA A 276 -41.99 9.11 -46.77
C ALA A 276 -41.34 10.44 -46.35
N SER A 277 -41.98 11.20 -45.45
CA SER A 277 -41.47 12.51 -45.00
C SER A 277 -40.28 12.32 -44.06
N SER A 278 -40.39 11.42 -43.08
CA SER A 278 -39.27 11.07 -42.18
C SER A 278 -38.12 10.42 -42.95
N GLY A 279 -38.43 9.53 -43.90
CA GLY A 279 -37.44 8.92 -44.79
C GLY A 279 -36.68 9.95 -45.63
N PHE A 280 -37.39 10.94 -46.17
CA PHE A 280 -36.78 12.06 -46.89
C PHE A 280 -35.87 12.91 -46.00
N MET A 281 -36.32 13.27 -44.78
CA MET A 281 -35.52 14.09 -43.86
C MET A 281 -34.20 13.43 -43.47
N TRP A 282 -34.22 12.14 -43.16
CA TRP A 282 -32.98 11.40 -42.86
C TRP A 282 -32.10 11.20 -44.09
N MET A 283 -32.68 10.97 -45.27
CA MET A 283 -31.94 10.91 -46.53
C MET A 283 -31.23 12.23 -46.83
N LEU A 284 -31.94 13.36 -46.66
CA LEU A 284 -31.41 14.71 -46.82
C LEU A 284 -30.24 14.96 -45.86
N LYS A 285 -30.41 14.59 -44.59
CA LYS A 285 -29.35 14.74 -43.57
C LYS A 285 -28.11 13.91 -43.92
N ALA A 286 -28.28 12.65 -44.33
CA ALA A 286 -27.19 11.80 -44.79
C ALA A 286 -26.47 12.38 -46.03
N ALA A 287 -27.23 12.95 -46.97
CA ALA A 287 -26.69 13.58 -48.17
C ALA A 287 -25.90 14.87 -47.87
N GLN A 288 -26.42 15.70 -46.96
CA GLN A 288 -25.74 16.92 -46.47
C GLN A 288 -24.45 16.58 -45.72
N ASN A 289 -24.44 15.48 -44.98
CA ASN A 289 -23.26 14.95 -44.29
C ASN A 289 -22.27 14.21 -45.23
N GLY A 290 -22.50 14.25 -46.55
CA GLY A 290 -21.52 13.81 -47.54
C GLY A 290 -21.67 12.39 -48.06
N SER A 291 -22.76 11.67 -47.75
CA SER A 291 -22.99 10.35 -48.36
C SER A 291 -23.34 10.47 -49.84
N GLY A 292 -22.43 10.01 -50.71
CA GLY A 292 -22.67 9.99 -52.16
C GLY A 292 -23.86 9.10 -52.55
N GLU A 293 -24.10 8.01 -51.82
CA GLU A 293 -25.27 7.15 -52.02
C GLU A 293 -26.56 7.88 -51.64
N ALA A 294 -26.59 8.56 -50.49
CA ALA A 294 -27.73 9.36 -50.07
C ALA A 294 -27.99 10.53 -51.03
N GLN A 295 -26.95 11.21 -51.52
CA GLN A 295 -27.06 12.28 -52.52
C GLN A 295 -27.70 11.76 -53.81
N LYS A 296 -27.31 10.57 -54.27
CA LYS A 296 -27.90 9.93 -55.45
C LYS A 296 -29.37 9.53 -55.23
N LEU A 297 -29.68 8.89 -54.09
CA LEU A 297 -31.04 8.49 -53.75
C LEU A 297 -31.96 9.70 -53.54
N LEU A 298 -31.46 10.76 -52.90
CA LEU A 298 -32.19 12.01 -52.70
C LEU A 298 -32.51 12.70 -54.04
N SER A 299 -31.58 12.67 -55.01
CA SER A 299 -31.85 13.11 -56.38
C SER A 299 -33.03 12.34 -56.99
N GLU A 300 -33.10 11.02 -56.80
CA GLU A 300 -34.23 10.22 -57.28
C GLU A 300 -35.55 10.55 -56.53
N MET A 301 -35.49 10.86 -55.24
CA MET A 301 -36.66 11.23 -54.44
C MET A 301 -37.28 12.56 -54.91
N TYR A 302 -36.46 13.59 -55.18
CA TYR A 302 -36.92 14.85 -55.78
C TYR A 302 -37.49 14.66 -57.19
N LYS A 303 -36.92 13.75 -57.98
CA LYS A 303 -37.43 13.43 -59.33
C LYS A 303 -38.78 12.72 -59.30
N LYS A 304 -39.00 11.83 -58.32
CA LYS A 304 -40.22 11.01 -58.20
C LYS A 304 -41.29 11.63 -57.29
N GLY A 305 -40.97 12.70 -56.56
CA GLY A 305 -41.88 13.32 -55.58
C GLY A 305 -42.11 12.45 -54.34
N GLN A 306 -41.10 11.69 -53.91
CA GLN A 306 -41.21 10.75 -52.80
C GLN A 306 -40.86 11.44 -51.46
N GLY A 307 -41.86 11.75 -50.64
CA GLY A 307 -41.68 12.45 -49.35
C GLY A 307 -41.40 13.95 -49.45
N VAL A 308 -41.37 14.49 -50.67
CA VAL A 308 -41.16 15.90 -51.03
C VAL A 308 -41.85 16.21 -52.35
N ALA A 309 -42.14 17.48 -52.64
CA ALA A 309 -42.64 17.90 -53.95
C ALA A 309 -41.60 17.62 -55.07
N VAL A 310 -42.08 17.37 -56.28
CA VAL A 310 -41.21 17.14 -57.44
C VAL A 310 -40.40 18.41 -57.74
N ASP A 311 -39.08 18.28 -57.83
CA ASP A 311 -38.18 19.38 -58.21
C ASP A 311 -37.00 18.83 -59.05
N GLU A 312 -37.06 19.06 -60.36
CA GLU A 312 -36.05 18.57 -61.30
C GLU A 312 -34.70 19.27 -61.17
N ASN A 313 -34.68 20.53 -60.71
CA ASN A 313 -33.44 21.30 -60.56
C ASN A 313 -32.64 20.82 -59.35
N LEU A 314 -33.32 20.62 -58.21
CA LEU A 314 -32.69 20.04 -57.01
C LEU A 314 -32.25 18.59 -57.26
N ALA A 315 -33.04 17.80 -58.01
CA ALA A 315 -32.63 16.46 -58.41
C ALA A 315 -31.30 16.48 -59.19
N LEU A 316 -31.16 17.39 -60.17
CA LEU A 316 -29.93 17.54 -60.93
C LEU A 316 -28.74 18.00 -60.07
N GLN A 317 -28.96 18.95 -59.15
CA GLN A 317 -27.92 19.44 -58.23
C GLN A 317 -27.40 18.33 -57.32
N TRP A 318 -28.28 17.53 -56.72
CA TRP A 318 -27.87 16.42 -55.86
C TRP A 318 -27.17 15.31 -56.64
N LYS A 319 -27.57 15.07 -57.89
CA LYS A 319 -26.86 14.15 -58.81
C LYS A 319 -25.43 14.63 -59.09
N GLN A 320 -25.25 15.90 -59.43
CA GLN A 320 -23.92 16.49 -59.66
C GLN A 320 -23.07 16.47 -58.38
N THR A 321 -23.69 16.71 -57.23
CA THR A 321 -23.04 16.63 -55.92
C THR A 321 -22.57 15.20 -55.62
N ALA A 322 -23.39 14.18 -55.93
CA ALA A 322 -23.02 12.77 -55.81
C ALA A 322 -21.82 12.41 -56.71
N GLU A 323 -21.80 12.90 -57.96
CA GLU A 323 -20.70 12.71 -58.91
C GLU A 323 -19.41 13.40 -58.43
N ALA A 324 -19.52 14.61 -57.87
CA ALA A 324 -18.39 15.35 -57.29
C ALA A 324 -17.83 14.67 -56.02
N SER A 325 -18.71 14.16 -55.16
CA SER A 325 -18.33 13.39 -53.96
C SER A 325 -17.62 12.08 -54.34
N ALA A 326 -18.05 11.40 -55.41
CA ALA A 326 -17.41 10.19 -55.93
C ALA A 326 -15.99 10.44 -56.49
N ALA A 327 -15.70 11.67 -56.97
CA ALA A 327 -14.39 12.05 -57.51
C ALA A 327 -13.36 12.47 -56.43
N LYS A 328 -13.79 12.70 -55.18
CA LYS A 328 -12.94 13.22 -54.10
C LYS A 328 -12.30 12.07 -53.30
N LYS A 329 -11.06 11.68 -53.64
CA LYS A 329 -10.24 10.84 -52.73
C LYS A 329 -9.84 11.70 -51.52
N VAL A 330 -10.47 11.49 -50.37
CA VAL A 330 -10.09 12.17 -49.12
C VAL A 330 -8.75 11.59 -48.66
N GLN A 331 -7.66 12.32 -48.92
CA GLN A 331 -6.36 12.01 -48.34
C GLN A 331 -6.38 12.49 -46.89
N VAL A 332 -6.55 11.57 -45.95
CA VAL A 332 -6.50 11.86 -44.51
C VAL A 332 -5.07 12.26 -44.14
N ASP A 333 -4.92 13.36 -43.39
CA ASP A 333 -3.64 13.78 -42.84
C ASP A 333 -2.98 12.60 -42.11
N PRO A 334 -1.74 12.19 -42.47
CA PRO A 334 -1.02 11.10 -41.81
C PRO A 334 -0.99 11.21 -40.29
N ARG A 335 -0.90 12.43 -39.74
CA ARG A 335 -0.93 12.68 -38.29
C ARG A 335 -2.27 12.26 -37.69
N VAL A 336 -3.37 12.71 -38.29
CA VAL A 336 -4.74 12.41 -37.85
C VAL A 336 -5.03 10.93 -37.99
N ALA A 337 -4.62 10.31 -39.10
CA ALA A 337 -4.78 8.87 -39.31
C ALA A 337 -4.03 8.05 -38.24
N THR A 338 -2.79 8.45 -37.92
CA THR A 338 -1.98 7.82 -36.86
C THR A 338 -2.66 7.97 -35.50
N ALA A 339 -3.08 9.19 -35.12
CA ALA A 339 -3.73 9.45 -33.83
C ALA A 339 -5.06 8.69 -33.66
N ARG A 340 -5.88 8.63 -34.72
CA ARG A 340 -7.13 7.85 -34.72
C ARG A 340 -6.87 6.37 -34.52
N TRP A 341 -5.94 5.79 -35.26
CA TRP A 341 -5.64 4.37 -35.11
C TRP A 341 -5.15 4.01 -33.69
N LEU A 342 -4.24 4.83 -33.15
CA LEU A 342 -3.71 4.64 -31.78
C LEU A 342 -4.75 4.84 -30.67
N SER A 343 -5.78 5.64 -30.93
CA SER A 343 -6.89 5.90 -30.00
C SER A 343 -8.12 5.03 -30.28
N ASN A 344 -8.02 4.06 -31.19
CA ASN A 344 -9.13 3.23 -31.63
C ASN A 344 -10.33 4.04 -32.19
N ASP A 345 -10.03 5.08 -32.97
CA ASP A 345 -10.92 6.07 -33.59
C ASP A 345 -11.67 7.00 -32.62
N SER A 346 -11.27 7.04 -31.34
CA SER A 346 -11.88 7.93 -30.34
C SER A 346 -11.38 9.38 -30.40
N SER A 347 -10.18 9.62 -30.95
CA SER A 347 -9.56 10.95 -30.98
C SER A 347 -8.75 11.19 -32.26
N ASP A 348 -8.81 12.42 -32.79
CA ASP A 348 -7.94 12.89 -33.88
C ASP A 348 -6.61 13.49 -33.37
N LYS A 349 -6.41 13.51 -32.06
CA LYS A 349 -5.21 13.97 -31.36
C LYS A 349 -4.56 12.84 -30.58
N PHE A 350 -3.23 12.87 -30.51
CA PHE A 350 -2.45 11.99 -29.65
C PHE A 350 -2.75 12.27 -28.16
N GLY A 351 -3.30 11.29 -27.45
CA GLY A 351 -3.57 11.30 -26.01
C GLY A 351 -2.96 10.09 -25.30
N GLY A 352 -3.12 9.99 -23.97
CA GLY A 352 -2.61 8.88 -23.17
C GLY A 352 -1.09 8.74 -23.28
N ASN A 353 -0.60 7.55 -23.65
CA ASN A 353 0.83 7.22 -23.76
C ASN A 353 1.63 8.10 -24.76
N TYR A 354 0.95 8.94 -25.54
CA TYR A 354 1.53 9.84 -26.54
C TYR A 354 1.43 11.33 -26.16
N GLN A 355 0.91 11.63 -24.96
CA GLN A 355 0.82 12.99 -24.44
C GLN A 355 2.13 13.40 -23.75
N LEU A 356 2.53 14.66 -23.91
CA LEU A 356 3.64 15.24 -23.16
C LEU A 356 3.09 15.80 -21.84
N GLY A 357 3.60 15.32 -20.70
CA GLY A 357 3.28 15.83 -19.37
C GLY A 357 4.13 17.05 -18.97
N GLY A 358 3.86 17.56 -17.77
CA GLY A 358 4.74 18.53 -17.12
C GLY A 358 4.58 19.99 -17.50
N ILE A 359 5.66 20.75 -17.32
CA ILE A 359 5.70 22.22 -17.53
C ILE A 359 5.33 22.65 -18.96
N TYR A 360 5.43 21.76 -19.94
CA TYR A 360 5.09 22.06 -21.33
C TYR A 360 3.57 22.04 -21.62
N SER A 361 2.76 21.36 -20.81
CA SER A 361 1.33 21.15 -21.10
C SER A 361 0.39 21.42 -19.93
N ALA A 362 0.88 21.42 -18.68
CA ALA A 362 0.03 21.43 -17.50
C ALA A 362 0.06 22.71 -16.67
N TRP A 363 1.16 23.49 -16.70
CA TRP A 363 1.32 24.69 -15.85
C TRP A 363 0.63 25.89 -16.48
N GLN A 364 -0.14 26.62 -15.68
CA GLN A 364 -0.93 27.77 -16.14
C GLN A 364 -0.41 29.12 -15.63
N ASN A 365 0.64 29.13 -14.80
CA ASN A 365 1.30 30.35 -14.32
C ASN A 365 2.48 30.78 -15.23
N PRO A 366 2.41 31.93 -15.93
CA PRO A 366 3.48 32.39 -16.82
C PRO A 366 4.81 32.68 -16.12
N GLN A 367 4.80 33.08 -14.85
CA GLN A 367 6.04 33.37 -14.11
C GLN A 367 6.85 32.10 -13.86
N ALA A 368 6.17 31.00 -13.57
CA ALA A 368 6.83 29.71 -13.40
C ALA A 368 7.42 29.13 -14.70
N LEU A 369 6.88 29.53 -15.85
CA LEU A 369 7.34 29.09 -17.17
C LEU A 369 8.58 29.86 -17.66
N LYS A 370 8.89 31.00 -17.04
CA LYS A 370 9.98 31.88 -17.43
C LYS A 370 11.34 31.16 -17.34
N GLU A 371 12.19 31.34 -18.35
CA GLU A 371 13.56 30.81 -18.32
C GLU A 371 14.37 31.43 -17.18
N ASN A 372 15.30 30.64 -16.64
CA ASN A 372 16.11 30.96 -15.48
C ASN A 372 15.29 31.38 -14.25
N ASN A 373 14.06 30.89 -14.12
CA ASN A 373 13.31 31.02 -12.87
C ASN A 373 13.65 29.86 -11.91
N TYR A 374 13.59 30.16 -10.61
CA TYR A 374 13.65 29.13 -9.56
C TYR A 374 12.22 28.90 -9.11
N ASN A 375 11.73 27.69 -9.33
CA ASN A 375 10.37 27.31 -8.96
C ASN A 375 10.40 26.60 -7.61
N ALA A 376 9.47 26.95 -6.74
CA ALA A 376 9.26 26.21 -5.51
C ALA A 376 8.90 24.76 -5.85
N ALA A 377 9.58 23.83 -5.17
CA ALA A 377 9.45 22.42 -5.46
C ALA A 377 8.61 21.72 -4.39
N PRO A 378 7.82 20.70 -4.76
CA PRO A 378 7.12 19.87 -3.78
C PRO A 378 8.13 19.18 -2.87
N GLN A 379 7.68 18.81 -1.68
CA GLN A 379 8.50 18.21 -0.63
C GLN A 379 7.87 16.91 -0.16
N MET A 380 8.70 16.00 0.36
CA MET A 380 8.26 14.74 0.95
C MET A 380 8.58 14.77 2.45
N ASP A 381 7.71 14.16 3.25
CA ASP A 381 8.00 13.91 4.65
C ASP A 381 9.16 12.94 4.84
N THR A 382 9.85 13.10 5.95
CA THR A 382 10.93 12.19 6.34
C THR A 382 10.67 11.61 7.72
N VAL A 383 10.69 10.29 7.80
CA VAL A 383 10.68 9.60 9.08
C VAL A 383 12.09 9.69 9.68
N THR A 384 12.19 10.38 10.81
CA THR A 384 13.45 10.57 11.53
C THR A 384 13.67 9.46 12.56
N ARG A 385 14.90 9.31 13.02
CA ARG A 385 15.23 8.40 14.13
C ARG A 385 14.40 8.70 15.38
N ASN A 386 14.24 9.97 15.72
CA ASN A 386 13.47 10.37 16.91
C ASN A 386 11.99 9.98 16.82
N HIS A 387 11.44 9.93 15.60
CA HIS A 387 10.06 9.50 15.40
C HIS A 387 9.85 8.01 15.73
N LEU A 388 10.87 7.17 15.55
CA LEU A 388 10.77 5.71 15.71
C LEU A 388 11.26 5.19 17.06
N TYR A 389 12.30 5.79 17.63
CA TYR A 389 13.01 5.24 18.79
C TYR A 389 12.91 6.09 20.05
N GLN A 390 11.84 6.86 20.19
CA GLN A 390 11.59 7.59 21.42
C GLN A 390 11.09 6.61 22.49
N PRO A 391 11.84 6.36 23.57
CA PRO A 391 11.38 5.48 24.63
C PRO A 391 10.14 6.09 25.29
N GLN A 392 9.06 5.30 25.35
CA GLN A 392 7.82 5.68 26.00
C GLN A 392 7.69 4.93 27.33
N PHE A 393 8.06 5.59 28.42
CA PHE A 393 7.91 5.08 29.78
C PHE A 393 6.44 5.17 30.23
N VAL A 394 5.61 4.34 29.62
CA VAL A 394 4.18 4.24 29.91
C VAL A 394 3.90 2.87 30.51
N MET A 395 3.19 2.83 31.63
CA MET A 395 2.76 1.58 32.24
C MET A 395 1.83 0.81 31.30
N ALA A 396 2.00 -0.50 31.22
CA ALA A 396 1.03 -1.36 30.58
C ALA A 396 -0.26 -1.36 31.39
N LYS A 397 -1.35 -0.96 30.75
CA LYS A 397 -2.67 -0.98 31.37
C LYS A 397 -3.29 -2.38 31.32
N PRO A 398 -4.05 -2.78 32.35
CA PRO A 398 -4.72 -4.07 32.35
C PRO A 398 -5.60 -4.32 31.13
N ASP A 399 -6.36 -3.34 30.66
CA ASP A 399 -7.27 -3.49 29.52
C ASP A 399 -6.57 -3.70 28.17
N GLU A 400 -5.31 -3.29 28.04
CA GLU A 400 -4.50 -3.48 26.82
C GLU A 400 -3.90 -4.89 26.68
N ILE A 401 -3.84 -5.66 27.77
CA ILE A 401 -3.20 -6.98 27.78
C ILE A 401 -4.19 -8.03 27.28
N PRO A 402 -3.83 -8.89 26.31
CA PRO A 402 -4.72 -9.96 25.88
C PRO A 402 -5.09 -10.93 27.02
N ILE A 403 -6.35 -11.38 27.12
CA ILE A 403 -6.80 -12.26 28.22
C ILE A 403 -6.05 -13.60 28.22
N ASN A 404 -5.57 -14.05 27.06
CA ASN A 404 -4.72 -15.24 26.95
C ASN A 404 -3.37 -15.06 27.65
N ASP A 405 -2.78 -13.86 27.64
CA ASP A 405 -1.53 -13.59 28.37
C ASP A 405 -1.75 -13.72 29.88
N TYR A 406 -2.95 -13.39 30.37
CA TYR A 406 -3.32 -13.68 31.75
C TYR A 406 -3.51 -15.18 31.98
N PHE A 407 -4.29 -15.84 31.12
CA PHE A 407 -4.57 -17.27 31.26
C PHE A 407 -3.30 -18.13 31.23
N ASP A 408 -2.32 -17.79 30.40
CA ASP A 408 -1.04 -18.51 30.30
C ASP A 408 -0.25 -18.52 31.62
N VAL A 409 -0.44 -17.51 32.47
CA VAL A 409 0.19 -17.41 33.80
C VAL A 409 -0.61 -18.20 34.84
N LEU A 410 -1.92 -18.30 34.67
CA LEU A 410 -2.83 -19.03 35.56
C LEU A 410 -2.88 -20.52 35.28
N ALA A 411 -2.69 -20.89 34.03
CA ALA A 411 -2.71 -22.22 33.48
C ALA A 411 -2.03 -23.30 34.35
N PRO A 412 -0.80 -23.08 34.87
CA PRO A 412 -0.16 -24.04 35.77
C PRO A 412 -0.89 -24.25 37.11
N MET A 413 -1.72 -23.29 37.53
CA MET A 413 -2.41 -23.25 38.83
C MET A 413 -3.85 -23.78 38.77
N LEU A 414 -4.42 -23.96 37.56
CA LEU A 414 -5.84 -24.26 37.34
C LEU A 414 -6.29 -25.70 37.62
N THR A 415 -5.42 -26.62 38.06
CA THR A 415 -5.78 -28.05 38.19
C THR A 415 -5.89 -28.58 39.62
N GLY A 416 -7.02 -29.24 39.89
CA GLY A 416 -7.39 -29.90 41.14
C GLY A 416 -6.66 -31.21 41.43
N ALA A 417 -6.62 -31.52 42.73
CA ALA A 417 -5.92 -32.64 43.34
C ALA A 417 -6.61 -34.00 43.07
N HIS A 418 -6.33 -34.64 41.93
CA HIS A 418 -6.49 -36.09 41.77
C HIS A 418 -5.20 -36.69 41.20
N ALA A 419 -4.12 -36.59 41.99
CA ALA A 419 -2.79 -37.05 41.58
C ALA A 419 -2.55 -38.55 41.79
N ASN A 420 -3.33 -39.27 42.62
CA ASN A 420 -2.87 -40.56 43.16
C ASN A 420 -3.71 -41.82 42.91
N ASP A 421 -4.86 -41.77 42.24
CA ASP A 421 -5.64 -42.98 41.97
C ASP A 421 -5.56 -43.41 40.50
N TRP A 422 -5.03 -44.61 40.26
CA TRP A 422 -5.12 -45.28 38.97
C TRP A 422 -6.58 -45.65 38.70
N SER A 423 -7.30 -44.82 37.94
CA SER A 423 -8.63 -45.18 37.43
C SER A 423 -8.52 -45.67 35.99
N PHE A 424 -8.78 -46.95 35.75
CA PHE A 424 -8.92 -47.49 34.40
C PHE A 424 -10.38 -47.27 33.93
N PRO A 425 -10.65 -46.34 33.00
CA PRO A 425 -12.01 -46.03 32.59
C PRO A 425 -12.65 -47.28 31.96
N ARG A 426 -13.71 -47.81 32.56
CA ARG A 426 -14.29 -49.08 32.11
C ARG A 426 -15.25 -48.85 30.95
N TYR A 427 -15.36 -49.82 30.05
CA TYR A 427 -16.38 -49.77 28.99
C TYR A 427 -17.76 -49.53 29.61
N PRO A 428 -18.58 -48.63 29.03
CA PRO A 428 -19.95 -48.47 29.46
C PRO A 428 -20.64 -49.83 29.35
N ILE A 429 -21.29 -50.23 30.44
CA ILE A 429 -22.19 -51.37 30.46
C ILE A 429 -23.28 -51.06 29.42
N ASP A 430 -23.55 -51.98 28.50
CA ASP A 430 -24.56 -51.80 27.44
C ASP A 430 -25.84 -51.17 28.03
N LYS A 431 -26.47 -50.20 27.34
CA LYS A 431 -27.61 -49.45 27.92
C LYS A 431 -28.75 -50.36 28.37
N GLN A 432 -28.96 -51.48 27.68
CA GLN A 432 -29.93 -52.50 28.08
C GLN A 432 -29.48 -53.17 29.38
N ILE A 433 -28.22 -53.57 29.49
CA ILE A 433 -27.62 -54.15 30.71
C ILE A 433 -27.60 -53.13 31.88
N ALA A 434 -27.28 -51.86 31.64
CA ALA A 434 -27.31 -50.80 32.64
C ALA A 434 -28.72 -50.40 33.09
N SER A 435 -29.72 -50.57 32.21
CA SER A 435 -31.14 -50.44 32.58
C SER A 435 -31.61 -51.62 33.45
N LEU A 436 -31.05 -52.82 33.22
CA LEU A 436 -31.30 -54.03 34.01
C LEU A 436 -30.73 -53.90 35.45
N ILE A 437 -29.57 -53.26 35.64
CA ILE A 437 -29.00 -52.97 36.97
C ILE A 437 -29.88 -51.99 37.76
N ARG A 438 -30.49 -51.01 37.08
CA ARG A 438 -31.30 -49.95 37.73
C ARG A 438 -32.64 -50.45 38.26
N HIS A 439 -33.13 -51.62 37.81
CA HIS A 439 -34.45 -52.13 38.18
C HIS A 439 -34.47 -53.22 39.25
N ASP A 440 -33.32 -53.69 39.76
CA ASP A 440 -33.27 -54.64 40.89
C ASP A 440 -32.19 -54.28 41.93
N SER A 441 -32.53 -53.37 42.85
CA SER A 441 -31.90 -53.34 44.17
C SER A 441 -32.96 -53.10 45.23
N MET A 442 -33.51 -54.20 45.76
CA MET A 442 -34.28 -54.17 47.00
C MET A 442 -33.32 -53.91 48.17
N VAL A 443 -33.25 -52.66 48.63
CA VAL A 443 -33.07 -52.21 50.03
C VAL A 443 -32.80 -50.69 50.00
N LEU A 444 -33.72 -49.91 50.59
CA LEU A 444 -33.65 -48.49 50.96
C LEU A 444 -33.83 -47.39 49.88
N LYS A 445 -35.06 -46.84 49.91
CA LYS A 445 -35.30 -45.38 50.05
C LYS A 445 -34.27 -44.75 51.02
N HIS A 446 -33.54 -43.75 50.55
CA HIS A 446 -33.55 -42.43 51.18
C HIS A 446 -33.35 -41.35 50.10
N LYS A 447 -34.08 -40.24 50.26
CA LYS A 447 -34.01 -39.03 49.44
C LYS A 447 -32.57 -38.69 49.05
N GLN A 448 -32.25 -38.73 47.75
CA GLN A 448 -31.36 -37.71 47.23
C GLN A 448 -32.17 -36.41 47.21
N GLY A 449 -31.69 -35.41 47.96
CA GLY A 449 -32.22 -34.07 47.89
C GLY A 449 -32.24 -33.62 46.43
N SER A 450 -33.38 -33.08 46.03
CA SER A 450 -33.49 -32.24 44.85
C SER A 450 -32.55 -31.05 45.03
N ALA A 451 -31.45 -31.04 44.30
CA ALA A 451 -30.88 -29.79 43.82
C ALA A 451 -31.15 -29.72 42.32
N ALA A 452 -32.36 -29.32 41.97
CA ALA A 452 -32.58 -28.54 40.78
C ALA A 452 -33.04 -27.18 41.29
N VAL A 453 -32.20 -26.17 41.06
CA VAL A 453 -32.68 -24.81 40.88
C VAL A 453 -33.67 -24.92 39.72
N ASP A 454 -34.95 -24.78 40.04
CA ASP A 454 -35.99 -24.50 39.07
C ASP A 454 -36.00 -22.99 38.86
N ASP A 455 -35.66 -22.59 37.64
CA ASP A 455 -35.98 -21.27 37.09
C ASP A 455 -37.49 -21.23 36.87
N GLY A 456 -38.15 -20.29 37.54
CA GLY A 456 -39.59 -20.18 37.52
C GLY A 456 -40.19 -20.12 36.12
N ALA A 457 -41.15 -21.01 35.87
CA ALA A 457 -42.23 -20.79 34.92
C ALA A 457 -43.57 -21.02 35.63
N ASN A 458 -44.22 -19.93 36.01
CA ASN A 458 -45.60 -19.90 36.48
C ASN A 458 -46.54 -20.02 35.26
N TYR A 459 -47.41 -21.04 35.21
CA TYR A 459 -48.77 -20.93 34.66
C TYR A 459 -49.72 -21.97 35.29
N LEU A 460 -50.45 -21.52 36.31
CA LEU A 460 -51.89 -21.67 36.59
C LEU A 460 -52.64 -23.03 36.45
N GLN A 461 -53.26 -23.40 37.59
CA GLN A 461 -54.62 -23.95 37.84
C GLN A 461 -54.92 -25.48 37.79
N LYS A 462 -55.19 -26.03 38.99
CA LYS A 462 -56.41 -26.72 39.53
C LYS A 462 -57.34 -27.45 38.55
N ASP A 463 -58.07 -28.53 38.87
CA ASP A 463 -58.32 -29.43 40.01
C ASP A 463 -59.17 -30.62 39.43
N ASP A 464 -59.33 -31.70 40.20
CA ASP A 464 -60.42 -32.72 40.18
C ASP A 464 -60.36 -34.02 39.33
N GLU A 465 -60.20 -35.11 40.10
CA GLU A 465 -60.93 -36.39 40.18
C GLU A 465 -60.97 -37.47 39.08
N GLU A 466 -60.59 -38.67 39.55
CA GLU A 466 -61.08 -40.04 39.27
C GLU A 466 -61.15 -40.59 37.84
N ASP A 467 -60.22 -41.51 37.55
CA ASP A 467 -60.61 -42.86 37.12
C ASP A 467 -59.53 -43.86 37.56
N SER A 468 -59.88 -44.77 38.45
CA SER A 468 -59.06 -45.92 38.82
C SER A 468 -59.75 -47.19 38.33
N PRO A 469 -59.20 -47.85 37.30
CA PRO A 469 -59.01 -49.30 37.36
C PRO A 469 -57.61 -49.64 36.80
N ASP A 470 -56.80 -50.53 37.36
CA ASP A 470 -57.07 -51.81 37.98
C ASP A 470 -55.80 -52.20 38.76
N TYR A 471 -55.91 -52.33 40.08
CA TYR A 471 -54.81 -52.69 40.98
C TYR A 471 -54.27 -54.11 40.70
N LEU A 472 -55.06 -54.97 40.03
CA LEU A 472 -54.62 -56.30 39.58
C LEU A 472 -53.86 -56.26 38.25
N ALA A 473 -54.08 -55.24 37.42
CA ALA A 473 -53.33 -55.00 36.18
C ALA A 473 -51.92 -54.47 36.43
N GLN A 474 -51.69 -53.76 37.54
CA GLN A 474 -50.34 -53.29 37.91
C GLN A 474 -49.48 -54.37 38.57
N GLN A 475 -50.07 -55.36 39.25
CA GLN A 475 -49.30 -56.49 39.81
C GLN A 475 -48.92 -57.57 38.79
N THR A 476 -49.40 -57.47 37.56
CA THR A 476 -49.11 -58.43 36.47
C THR A 476 -48.16 -57.87 35.39
N LEU A 477 -47.68 -56.64 35.54
CA LEU A 477 -46.61 -56.08 34.69
C LEU A 477 -45.23 -56.48 35.25
N GLY A 478 -44.69 -57.61 34.79
CA GLY A 478 -43.32 -58.03 35.11
C GLY A 478 -42.95 -59.47 34.72
N TRP A 479 -43.91 -60.40 34.65
CA TRP A 479 -43.61 -61.80 34.30
C TRP A 479 -43.10 -61.99 32.86
N LYS A 480 -43.49 -61.09 31.94
CA LYS A 480 -42.92 -61.03 30.58
C LYS A 480 -41.44 -60.62 30.59
N GLN A 481 -40.97 -59.82 31.54
CA GLN A 481 -39.55 -59.40 31.63
C GLN A 481 -38.64 -60.50 32.18
N GLN A 482 -39.11 -61.32 33.12
CA GLN A 482 -38.35 -62.45 33.68
C GLN A 482 -38.19 -63.61 32.65
N ALA A 483 -39.24 -63.90 31.87
CA ALA A 483 -39.14 -64.83 30.73
C ALA A 483 -38.26 -64.29 29.59
N ASN A 484 -38.21 -62.96 29.39
CA ASN A 484 -37.33 -62.32 28.42
C ASN A 484 -35.86 -62.33 28.87
N MET A 485 -35.57 -62.19 30.17
CA MET A 485 -34.19 -62.18 30.67
C MET A 485 -33.49 -63.52 30.44
N GLN A 486 -34.18 -64.63 30.75
CA GLN A 486 -33.66 -65.96 30.51
C GLN A 486 -33.54 -66.27 29.01
N ALA A 487 -34.48 -65.80 28.19
CA ALA A 487 -34.41 -65.91 26.73
C ALA A 487 -33.25 -65.09 26.12
N VAL A 488 -33.03 -63.85 26.57
CA VAL A 488 -31.93 -62.98 26.12
C VAL A 488 -30.58 -63.54 26.56
N LEU A 489 -30.45 -63.98 27.82
CA LEU A 489 -29.23 -64.64 28.31
C LEU A 489 -28.96 -65.96 27.58
N SER A 490 -29.98 -66.79 27.35
CA SER A 490 -29.84 -68.04 26.59
C SER A 490 -29.48 -67.79 25.13
N GLU A 491 -30.08 -66.79 24.47
CA GLU A 491 -29.76 -66.41 23.10
C GLU A 491 -28.33 -65.87 23.00
N MET A 492 -27.94 -64.93 23.88
CA MET A 492 -26.56 -64.42 23.94
C MET A 492 -25.56 -65.55 24.20
N TYR A 493 -25.88 -66.50 25.10
CA TYR A 493 -25.01 -67.64 25.38
C TYR A 493 -24.89 -68.57 24.17
N ASN A 494 -25.99 -68.85 23.47
CA ASN A 494 -25.98 -69.62 22.21
C ASN A 494 -25.16 -68.92 21.12
N GLN A 495 -25.35 -67.61 20.94
CA GLN A 495 -24.58 -66.81 19.98
C GLN A 495 -23.09 -66.76 20.35
N ALA A 496 -22.75 -66.66 21.63
CA ALA A 496 -21.38 -66.69 22.10
C ALA A 496 -20.69 -68.05 21.87
N ILE A 497 -21.42 -69.17 22.04
CA ILE A 497 -20.92 -70.51 21.69
C ILE A 497 -20.70 -70.64 20.17
N LEU A 498 -21.56 -70.01 19.36
CA LEU A 498 -21.42 -69.96 17.90
C LEU A 498 -20.30 -69.02 17.41
N GLY A 499 -19.54 -68.41 18.33
CA GLY A 499 -18.40 -67.56 17.99
C GLY A 499 -18.74 -66.07 17.86
N ASN A 500 -19.93 -65.59 18.22
CA ASN A 500 -20.23 -64.16 18.17
C ASN A 500 -19.39 -63.38 19.20
N SER A 501 -18.42 -62.58 18.75
CA SER A 501 -17.50 -61.86 19.62
C SER A 501 -18.17 -60.79 20.49
N SER A 502 -19.24 -60.13 20.02
CA SER A 502 -19.99 -59.17 20.86
C SER A 502 -20.72 -59.85 22.00
N SER A 503 -21.36 -61.00 21.72
CA SER A 503 -22.04 -61.78 22.74
C SER A 503 -21.04 -62.36 23.76
N GLN A 504 -19.86 -62.80 23.31
CA GLN A 504 -18.77 -63.23 24.20
C GLN A 504 -18.27 -62.08 25.09
N PHE A 505 -18.06 -60.89 24.52
CA PHE A 505 -17.68 -59.70 25.29
C PHE A 505 -18.74 -59.31 26.32
N GLU A 506 -20.01 -59.25 25.93
CA GLU A 506 -21.11 -58.89 26.81
C GLU A 506 -21.29 -59.91 27.94
N ILE A 507 -21.17 -61.21 27.67
CA ILE A 507 -21.17 -62.25 28.71
C ILE A 507 -19.97 -62.10 29.65
N GLY A 508 -18.80 -61.75 29.13
CA GLY A 508 -17.63 -61.39 29.94
C GLY A 508 -17.95 -60.26 30.93
N GLN A 509 -18.67 -59.22 30.49
CA GLN A 509 -19.12 -58.14 31.37
C GLN A 509 -20.12 -58.64 32.42
N LEU A 510 -21.08 -59.49 32.04
CA LEU A 510 -22.07 -60.05 32.97
C LEU A 510 -21.39 -60.85 34.10
N TYR A 511 -20.41 -61.70 33.78
CA TYR A 511 -19.62 -62.43 34.77
C TYR A 511 -18.71 -61.53 35.62
N GLN A 512 -18.11 -60.49 35.01
CA GLN A 512 -17.24 -59.54 35.72
C GLN A 512 -18.01 -58.78 36.79
N TYR A 513 -19.24 -58.35 36.48
CA TYR A 513 -20.07 -57.52 37.36
C TYR A 513 -21.09 -58.33 38.18
N GLY A 514 -21.35 -59.59 37.85
CA GLY A 514 -22.34 -60.44 38.52
C GLY A 514 -23.78 -60.09 38.17
N ILE A 515 -24.04 -59.71 36.92
CA ILE A 515 -25.36 -59.28 36.43
C ILE A 515 -26.07 -60.48 35.80
N GLY A 516 -27.15 -60.98 36.42
CA GLY A 516 -27.90 -62.14 35.93
C GLY A 516 -27.15 -63.50 36.04
N VAL A 517 -25.87 -63.48 36.43
CA VAL A 517 -25.02 -64.64 36.73
C VAL A 517 -24.23 -64.39 38.01
N VAL A 518 -23.80 -65.45 38.71
CA VAL A 518 -22.90 -65.30 39.87
C VAL A 518 -21.59 -64.68 39.39
N LYS A 519 -21.17 -63.59 40.04
CA LYS A 519 -19.91 -62.89 39.73
C LYS A 519 -18.74 -63.88 39.73
N ASN A 520 -18.04 -63.97 38.60
CA ASN A 520 -16.93 -64.89 38.41
C ASN A 520 -15.88 -64.27 37.47
N ILE A 521 -14.76 -63.84 38.04
CA ILE A 521 -13.71 -63.12 37.29
C ILE A 521 -12.95 -64.06 36.34
N ASP A 522 -12.71 -65.29 36.73
CA ASP A 522 -12.00 -66.26 35.89
C ASP A 522 -12.81 -66.59 34.63
N GLN A 523 -14.13 -66.77 34.78
CA GLN A 523 -15.03 -66.95 33.64
C GLN A 523 -15.11 -65.69 32.77
N ALA A 524 -15.15 -64.50 33.36
CA ALA A 524 -15.10 -63.25 32.59
C ALA A 524 -13.84 -63.15 31.73
N ILE A 525 -12.67 -63.53 32.27
CA ILE A 525 -11.39 -63.57 31.54
C ILE A 525 -11.46 -64.54 30.36
N VAL A 526 -12.05 -65.74 30.54
CA VAL A 526 -12.20 -66.73 29.45
C VAL A 526 -13.04 -66.16 28.30
N TYR A 527 -14.20 -65.59 28.61
CA TYR A 527 -15.07 -65.01 27.60
C TYR A 527 -14.44 -63.79 26.90
N TYR A 528 -13.70 -62.95 27.63
CA TYR A 528 -12.94 -61.87 27.01
C TYR A 528 -11.79 -62.39 26.13
N GLN A 529 -11.09 -63.48 26.51
CA GLN A 529 -10.04 -64.07 25.67
C GLN A 529 -10.61 -64.66 24.37
N LEU A 530 -11.80 -65.28 24.42
CA LEU A 530 -12.48 -65.76 23.22
C LEU A 530 -12.87 -64.61 22.28
N ALA A 531 -13.39 -63.51 22.84
CA ALA A 531 -13.72 -62.33 22.05
C ALA A 531 -12.45 -61.64 21.48
N ALA A 532 -11.38 -61.54 22.28
CA ALA A 532 -10.10 -60.96 21.87
C ALA A 532 -9.37 -61.81 20.80
N ALA A 533 -9.48 -63.14 20.85
CA ALA A 533 -8.95 -64.02 19.80
C ALA A 533 -9.61 -63.76 18.43
N GLN A 534 -10.81 -63.18 18.44
CA GLN A 534 -11.55 -62.72 17.25
C GLN A 534 -11.36 -61.22 16.98
N GLN A 535 -10.34 -60.60 17.58
CA GLN A 535 -10.00 -59.19 17.46
C GLN A 535 -11.07 -58.21 17.96
N ASP A 536 -11.90 -58.59 18.93
CA ASP A 536 -12.78 -57.63 19.61
C ASP A 536 -11.97 -56.69 20.51
N VAL A 537 -11.80 -55.46 20.03
CA VAL A 537 -10.98 -54.41 20.65
C VAL A 537 -11.48 -54.03 22.06
N ARG A 538 -12.77 -54.24 22.36
CA ARG A 538 -13.34 -53.95 23.70
C ARG A 538 -12.90 -55.01 24.69
N ALA A 539 -12.85 -56.27 24.26
CA ALA A 539 -12.39 -57.40 25.06
C ALA A 539 -10.88 -57.33 25.32
N GLU A 540 -10.08 -56.96 24.30
CA GLU A 540 -8.63 -56.72 24.44
C GLU A 540 -8.32 -55.66 25.50
N TYR A 541 -9.05 -54.54 25.47
CA TYR A 541 -8.94 -53.50 26.50
C TYR A 541 -9.32 -54.00 27.90
N ASN A 542 -10.49 -54.66 28.05
CA ASN A 542 -10.95 -55.15 29.35
C ASN A 542 -9.99 -56.20 29.92
N LEU A 543 -9.39 -57.07 29.08
CA LEU A 543 -8.30 -57.95 29.48
C LEU A 543 -7.11 -57.13 29.97
N GLY A 544 -6.64 -56.16 29.18
CA GLY A 544 -5.54 -55.26 29.55
C GLY A 544 -5.76 -54.65 30.94
N VAL A 545 -6.95 -54.09 31.20
CA VAL A 545 -7.33 -53.54 32.52
C VAL A 545 -7.26 -54.62 33.62
N MET A 546 -7.79 -55.82 33.39
CA MET A 546 -7.76 -56.89 34.39
C MET A 546 -6.35 -57.35 34.77
N TYR A 547 -5.45 -57.43 33.77
CA TYR A 547 -4.03 -57.73 33.99
C TYR A 547 -3.32 -56.57 34.73
N LEU A 548 -3.61 -55.32 34.38
CA LEU A 548 -3.06 -54.14 35.05
C LEU A 548 -3.56 -53.94 36.49
N GLU A 549 -4.80 -54.35 36.78
CA GLU A 549 -5.37 -54.36 38.14
C GLU A 549 -4.84 -55.54 39.01
N GLY A 550 -3.99 -56.43 38.44
CA GLY A 550 -3.44 -57.58 39.16
C GLY A 550 -4.47 -58.65 39.53
N LYS A 551 -5.61 -58.70 38.82
CA LYS A 551 -6.72 -59.63 39.10
C LYS A 551 -6.57 -61.00 38.42
N THR A 552 -5.48 -61.22 37.71
CA THR A 552 -5.20 -62.47 36.98
C THR A 552 -4.32 -63.41 37.82
N ASN A 553 -4.41 -64.72 37.57
CA ASN A 553 -3.54 -65.72 38.20
C ASN A 553 -2.81 -66.55 37.11
N PRO A 554 -1.47 -66.42 36.95
CA PRO A 554 -0.58 -65.50 37.66
C PRO A 554 -0.79 -64.03 37.27
N VAL A 555 -0.34 -63.12 38.13
CA VAL A 555 -0.34 -61.67 37.87
C VAL A 555 0.74 -61.34 36.85
N ASP A 556 0.39 -60.65 35.75
CA ASP A 556 1.31 -60.29 34.67
C ASP A 556 0.99 -58.89 34.10
N TYR A 557 1.70 -57.88 34.60
CA TYR A 557 1.52 -56.49 34.17
C TYR A 557 2.00 -56.23 32.74
N GLN A 558 3.05 -56.93 32.27
CA GLN A 558 3.59 -56.74 30.91
C GLN A 558 2.56 -57.21 29.88
N LYS A 559 1.94 -58.35 30.13
CA LYS A 559 0.86 -58.85 29.27
C LYS A 559 -0.36 -57.91 29.26
N GLY A 560 -0.63 -57.22 30.36
CA GLY A 560 -1.64 -56.16 30.42
C GLY A 560 -1.31 -54.97 29.52
N ILE A 561 -0.03 -54.56 29.47
CA ILE A 561 0.46 -53.52 28.56
C ILE A 561 0.36 -53.98 27.10
N ASP A 562 0.73 -55.21 26.79
CA ASP A 562 0.70 -55.73 25.42
C ASP A 562 -0.74 -55.70 24.87
N TRP A 563 -1.72 -56.18 25.68
CA TRP A 563 -3.14 -56.08 25.33
C TRP A 563 -3.63 -54.63 25.18
N MET A 564 -3.17 -53.72 26.05
CA MET A 564 -3.51 -52.31 25.96
C MET A 564 -2.93 -51.67 24.68
N THR A 565 -1.73 -52.07 24.30
CA THR A 565 -1.00 -51.60 23.12
C THR A 565 -1.71 -52.05 21.85
N ASP A 566 -2.07 -53.32 21.75
CA ASP A 566 -2.83 -53.86 20.62
C ASP A 566 -4.18 -53.16 20.47
N ALA A 567 -4.93 -53.01 21.57
CA ALA A 567 -6.20 -52.30 21.56
C ALA A 567 -6.03 -50.82 21.12
N ALA A 568 -5.00 -50.14 21.60
CA ALA A 568 -4.73 -48.74 21.27
C ALA A 568 -4.38 -48.53 19.79
N PHE A 569 -3.54 -49.40 19.21
CA PHE A 569 -3.19 -49.33 17.79
C PHE A 569 -4.36 -49.68 16.86
N LYS A 570 -5.35 -50.44 17.35
CA LYS A 570 -6.62 -50.71 16.65
C LYS A 570 -7.66 -49.58 16.79
N GLY A 571 -7.29 -48.46 17.42
CA GLY A 571 -8.14 -47.27 17.51
C GLY A 571 -8.97 -47.15 18.80
N ASN A 572 -8.67 -47.95 19.82
CA ASN A 572 -9.37 -47.86 21.11
C ASN A 572 -8.97 -46.61 21.89
N ALA A 573 -9.89 -45.65 21.98
CA ALA A 573 -9.70 -44.41 22.72
C ALA A 573 -9.40 -44.59 24.22
N TYR A 574 -10.04 -45.56 24.87
CA TYR A 574 -9.80 -45.86 26.29
C TYR A 574 -8.39 -46.42 26.48
N ALA A 575 -7.97 -47.34 25.61
CA ALA A 575 -6.64 -47.93 25.66
C ALA A 575 -5.53 -46.90 25.38
N GLN A 576 -5.75 -46.03 24.39
CA GLN A 576 -4.85 -44.92 24.07
C GLN A 576 -4.70 -43.97 25.27
N TYR A 577 -5.80 -43.57 25.92
CA TYR A 577 -5.75 -42.73 27.12
C TYR A 577 -5.06 -43.41 28.31
N VAL A 578 -5.33 -44.70 28.54
CA VAL A 578 -4.69 -45.46 29.62
C VAL A 578 -3.18 -45.57 29.38
N LEU A 579 -2.76 -45.90 28.15
CA LEU A 579 -1.34 -45.90 27.80
C LEU A 579 -0.70 -44.52 27.90
N ALA A 580 -1.43 -43.46 27.52
CA ALA A 580 -0.94 -42.10 27.67
C ALA A 580 -0.61 -41.79 29.14
N ASN A 581 -1.50 -42.13 30.07
CA ASN A 581 -1.26 -42.01 31.51
C ASN A 581 -0.11 -42.89 32.02
N ILE A 582 -0.01 -44.13 31.52
CA ILE A 582 1.09 -45.05 31.88
C ILE A 582 2.43 -44.49 31.41
N TYR A 583 2.53 -44.00 30.17
CA TYR A 583 3.75 -43.37 29.67
C TYR A 583 4.03 -42.03 30.34
N GLU A 584 3.02 -41.28 30.77
CA GLU A 584 3.21 -40.01 31.49
C GLU A 584 3.85 -40.25 32.87
N LYS A 585 3.37 -41.26 33.61
CA LYS A 585 3.73 -41.50 35.02
C LYS A 585 4.73 -42.63 35.26
N GLY A 586 4.89 -43.54 34.30
CA GLY A 586 5.54 -44.84 34.52
C GLY A 586 4.61 -45.84 35.23
N LEU A 587 4.98 -47.12 35.20
CA LEU A 587 4.27 -48.20 35.89
C LEU A 587 5.25 -49.08 36.65
N SER A 588 4.96 -49.33 37.92
CA SER A 588 5.68 -50.27 38.79
C SER A 588 4.70 -51.25 39.41
N ASP A 589 5.14 -52.48 39.67
CA ASP A 589 4.33 -53.47 40.37
C ASP A 589 4.15 -53.12 41.88
N PRO A 590 3.25 -53.81 42.61
CA PRO A 590 3.04 -53.58 44.05
C PRO A 590 4.27 -53.82 44.94
N ASN A 591 5.31 -54.49 44.43
CA ASN A 591 6.59 -54.70 45.11
C ASN A 591 7.63 -53.63 44.74
N GLY A 592 7.23 -52.61 43.96
CA GLY A 592 8.10 -51.52 43.50
C GLY A 592 9.00 -51.88 42.31
N LYS A 593 8.80 -53.05 41.68
CA LYS A 593 9.55 -53.44 40.47
C LYS A 593 9.03 -52.64 39.29
N GLU A 594 9.91 -51.85 38.70
CA GLU A 594 9.63 -51.03 37.51
C GLU A 594 9.26 -51.91 36.31
N ILE A 595 8.11 -51.63 35.70
CA ILE A 595 7.60 -52.30 34.49
C ILE A 595 7.78 -51.38 33.27
N ILE A 596 7.39 -50.10 33.38
CA ILE A 596 7.55 -49.08 32.33
C ILE A 596 8.08 -47.78 32.93
N LYS A 597 9.09 -47.20 32.27
CA LYS A 597 9.61 -45.86 32.60
C LYS A 597 8.74 -44.76 31.99
N PRO A 598 8.60 -43.60 32.66
CA PRO A 598 7.99 -42.43 32.06
C PRO A 598 8.62 -42.06 30.71
N ASN A 599 7.79 -41.82 29.70
CA ASN A 599 8.19 -41.38 28.36
C ASN A 599 7.21 -40.32 27.83
N HIS A 600 7.63 -39.05 27.90
CA HIS A 600 6.79 -37.92 27.50
C HIS A 600 6.37 -37.92 26.02
N GLN A 601 7.24 -38.35 25.10
CA GLN A 601 6.91 -38.36 23.67
C GLN A 601 5.84 -39.41 23.37
N GLN A 602 5.93 -40.57 24.00
CA GLN A 602 4.92 -41.63 23.83
C GLN A 602 3.59 -41.27 24.48
N ALA A 603 3.61 -40.64 25.67
CA ALA A 603 2.42 -40.14 26.32
C ALA A 603 1.67 -39.12 25.44
N MET A 604 2.42 -38.16 24.87
CA MET A 604 1.89 -37.13 23.99
C MET A 604 1.23 -37.73 22.74
N ALA A 605 1.93 -38.65 22.07
CA ALA A 605 1.39 -39.32 20.88
C ALA A 605 0.08 -40.05 21.19
N MET A 606 0.00 -40.73 22.34
CA MET A 606 -1.22 -41.44 22.76
C MET A 606 -2.35 -40.48 23.14
N TYR A 607 -2.06 -39.35 23.80
CA TYR A 607 -3.05 -38.30 24.05
C TYR A 607 -3.59 -37.68 22.76
N TYR A 608 -2.74 -37.44 21.75
CA TYR A 608 -3.18 -37.00 20.42
C TYR A 608 -4.10 -38.02 19.74
N LEU A 609 -3.76 -39.30 19.79
CA LEU A 609 -4.58 -40.38 19.21
C LEU A 609 -5.95 -40.49 19.91
N ALA A 610 -5.97 -40.50 21.24
CA ALA A 610 -7.21 -40.56 22.02
C ALA A 610 -8.08 -39.31 21.80
N SER A 611 -7.46 -38.12 21.71
CA SER A 611 -8.15 -36.87 21.40
C SER A 611 -8.72 -36.85 19.99
N ALA A 612 -8.01 -37.41 19.01
CA ALA A 612 -8.52 -37.55 17.64
C ALA A 612 -9.77 -38.45 17.57
N ASN A 613 -9.93 -39.36 18.54
CA ASN A 613 -11.12 -40.19 18.74
C ASN A 613 -12.19 -39.55 19.67
N HIS A 614 -12.09 -38.25 19.95
CA HIS A 614 -13.04 -37.48 20.78
C HIS A 614 -13.21 -38.01 22.20
N PHE A 615 -12.13 -38.53 22.79
CA PHE A 615 -12.14 -38.96 24.18
C PHE A 615 -11.92 -37.77 25.11
N GLY A 616 -12.97 -37.37 25.83
CA GLY A 616 -12.99 -36.10 26.56
C GLY A 616 -11.83 -35.92 27.55
N GLU A 617 -11.50 -36.95 28.35
CA GLU A 617 -10.39 -36.88 29.30
C GLU A 617 -9.03 -36.72 28.61
N ALA A 618 -8.85 -37.35 27.44
CA ALA A 618 -7.62 -37.16 26.66
C ALA A 618 -7.55 -35.76 26.05
N GLU A 619 -8.68 -35.25 25.54
CA GLU A 619 -8.76 -33.89 25.01
C GLU A 619 -8.42 -32.87 26.09
N TYR A 620 -8.95 -33.02 27.31
CA TYR A 620 -8.62 -32.18 28.45
C TYR A 620 -7.15 -32.28 28.84
N ARG A 621 -6.61 -33.50 29.02
CA ARG A 621 -5.20 -33.69 29.42
C ARG A 621 -4.22 -33.19 28.36
N LEU A 622 -4.55 -33.34 27.07
CA LEU A 622 -3.77 -32.79 25.97
C LEU A 622 -3.82 -31.26 25.96
N ALA A 623 -5.01 -30.67 26.16
CA ALA A 623 -5.17 -29.22 26.27
C ALA A 623 -4.34 -28.67 27.44
N ASP A 624 -4.47 -29.28 28.62
CA ASP A 624 -3.74 -28.90 29.83
C ASP A 624 -2.21 -29.01 29.65
N TYR A 625 -1.74 -30.09 29.02
CA TYR A 625 -0.32 -30.24 28.71
C TYR A 625 0.17 -29.16 27.75
N LEU A 626 -0.55 -28.96 26.64
CA LEU A 626 -0.22 -27.92 25.66
C LEU A 626 -0.20 -26.56 26.33
N VAL A 627 -1.15 -26.25 27.19
CA VAL A 627 -1.18 -25.00 27.93
C VAL A 627 0.06 -24.80 28.82
N LYS A 628 0.52 -25.85 29.52
CA LYS A 628 1.64 -25.80 30.49
C LYS A 628 3.04 -25.81 29.87
N GLU A 629 3.17 -26.22 28.62
CA GLU A 629 4.46 -26.29 27.94
C GLU A 629 5.06 -24.88 27.77
N LYS A 630 6.33 -24.69 28.21
CA LYS A 630 7.03 -23.40 28.15
C LYS A 630 7.04 -22.87 26.72
N GLN A 631 6.49 -21.68 26.54
CA GLN A 631 6.24 -21.06 25.24
C GLN A 631 7.48 -20.39 24.61
N SER A 632 8.68 -20.66 25.13
CA SER A 632 9.92 -20.00 24.70
C SER A 632 10.25 -20.42 23.27
N GLY A 633 9.88 -19.61 22.28
CA GLY A 633 10.22 -19.92 20.89
C GLY A 633 9.17 -19.63 19.84
N LEU A 634 7.88 -19.62 20.20
CA LEU A 634 6.79 -19.65 19.22
C LEU A 634 6.56 -18.30 18.53
N SER A 635 6.32 -18.31 17.22
CA SER A 635 5.83 -17.15 16.47
C SER A 635 4.39 -16.83 16.84
N GLN A 636 3.93 -15.61 16.60
CA GLN A 636 2.53 -15.22 16.86
C GLN A 636 1.52 -16.13 16.12
N VAL A 637 1.81 -16.54 14.89
CA VAL A 637 0.97 -17.48 14.11
C VAL A 637 0.92 -18.84 14.79
N ALA A 638 2.06 -19.36 15.26
CA ALA A 638 2.11 -20.63 15.98
C ALA A 638 1.36 -20.55 17.32
N LYS A 639 1.48 -19.43 18.05
CA LYS A 639 0.70 -19.17 19.27
C LYS A 639 -0.81 -19.15 19.00
N LYS A 640 -1.24 -18.53 17.90
CA LYS A 640 -2.65 -18.49 17.49
C LYS A 640 -3.18 -19.88 17.17
N HIS A 641 -2.52 -20.63 16.28
CA HIS A 641 -2.95 -21.99 15.91
C HIS A 641 -2.98 -22.94 17.11
N ARG A 642 -2.01 -22.81 18.01
CA ARG A 642 -1.98 -23.57 19.25
C ARG A 642 -3.14 -23.19 20.17
N SER A 643 -3.43 -21.90 20.33
CA SER A 643 -4.58 -21.43 21.13
C SER A 643 -5.91 -21.92 20.56
N GLU A 644 -6.05 -21.94 19.24
CA GLU A 644 -7.20 -22.52 18.53
C GLU A 644 -7.32 -24.03 18.81
N LEU A 645 -6.21 -24.76 18.76
CA LEU A 645 -6.17 -26.18 19.08
C LEU A 645 -6.56 -26.44 20.54
N ILE A 646 -5.98 -25.74 21.50
CA ILE A 646 -6.28 -25.86 22.93
C ILE A 646 -7.77 -25.58 23.18
N LYS A 647 -8.30 -24.49 22.62
CA LYS A 647 -9.71 -24.14 22.72
C LYS A 647 -10.60 -25.26 22.18
N ARG A 648 -10.25 -25.84 21.03
CA ARG A 648 -10.98 -26.95 20.43
C ARG A 648 -10.98 -28.18 21.34
N LEU A 649 -9.83 -28.49 21.95
CA LEU A 649 -9.68 -29.62 22.86
C LEU A 649 -10.49 -29.43 24.15
N TYR A 650 -10.43 -28.27 24.81
CA TYR A 650 -11.30 -27.98 25.97
C TYR A 650 -12.78 -28.01 25.61
N ALA A 651 -13.17 -27.49 24.43
CA ALA A 651 -14.55 -27.56 23.96
C ALA A 651 -15.02 -29.01 23.72
N GLY A 652 -14.16 -29.85 23.16
CA GLY A 652 -14.41 -31.29 22.99
C GLY A 652 -14.61 -31.98 24.34
N ALA A 653 -13.67 -31.76 25.28
CA ALA A 653 -13.72 -32.33 26.62
C ALA A 653 -14.97 -31.93 27.39
N ALA A 654 -15.32 -30.63 27.40
CA ALA A 654 -16.53 -30.14 28.05
C ALA A 654 -17.81 -30.74 27.44
N LYS A 655 -17.86 -30.92 26.11
CA LYS A 655 -18.98 -31.57 25.43
C LYS A 655 -19.14 -33.05 25.81
N GLN A 656 -18.04 -33.72 26.15
CA GLN A 656 -18.04 -35.11 26.63
C GLN A 656 -18.29 -35.22 28.14
N GLY A 657 -18.51 -34.10 28.85
CA GLY A 657 -18.86 -34.09 30.27
C GLY A 657 -17.67 -33.98 31.23
N VAL A 658 -16.47 -33.64 30.76
CA VAL A 658 -15.31 -33.37 31.63
C VAL A 658 -15.50 -32.02 32.31
N ALA A 659 -15.74 -32.01 33.62
CA ALA A 659 -16.07 -30.80 34.37
C ALA A 659 -14.89 -29.82 34.46
N GLU A 660 -13.68 -30.37 34.57
CA GLU A 660 -12.41 -29.64 34.67
C GLU A 660 -12.10 -28.81 33.43
N ALA A 661 -12.68 -29.14 32.27
CA ALA A 661 -12.51 -28.39 31.03
C ALA A 661 -13.39 -27.12 30.95
N ILE A 662 -14.42 -27.00 31.80
CA ILE A 662 -15.46 -25.97 31.68
C ILE A 662 -14.91 -24.56 31.97
N LEU A 663 -14.16 -24.39 33.07
CA LEU A 663 -13.59 -23.09 33.44
C LEU A 663 -12.47 -22.64 32.48
N PRO A 664 -11.48 -23.48 32.11
CA PRO A 664 -10.52 -23.15 31.06
C PRO A 664 -11.17 -22.75 29.74
N LEU A 665 -12.23 -23.47 29.33
CA LEU A 665 -13.00 -23.11 28.13
C LEU A 665 -13.67 -21.74 28.27
N ALA A 666 -14.16 -21.38 29.46
CA ALA A 666 -14.77 -20.08 29.71
C ALA A 666 -13.78 -18.92 29.47
N PHE A 667 -12.51 -19.05 29.86
CA PHE A 667 -11.48 -18.05 29.50
C PHE A 667 -11.36 -17.87 27.98
N TYR A 668 -11.29 -18.97 27.22
CA TYR A 668 -11.22 -18.92 25.75
C TYR A 668 -12.51 -18.44 25.06
N ASN A 669 -13.66 -18.63 25.70
CA ASN A 669 -14.95 -18.19 25.20
C ASN A 669 -15.21 -16.71 25.50
N ALA A 670 -14.71 -16.18 26.63
CA ALA A 670 -14.73 -14.75 26.92
C ALA A 670 -13.94 -13.93 25.87
N MET A 671 -12.93 -14.53 25.23
CA MET A 671 -12.14 -13.95 24.14
C MET A 671 -12.73 -14.14 22.74
N ASP A 672 -13.81 -14.92 22.60
CA ASP A 672 -14.41 -15.18 21.29
C ASP A 672 -15.17 -13.94 20.79
N SER A 673 -15.26 -13.75 19.48
CA SER A 673 -16.09 -12.69 18.90
C SER A 673 -17.59 -13.00 18.96
N ASP A 674 -17.96 -14.26 19.24
CA ASP A 674 -19.34 -14.71 19.40
C ASP A 674 -19.95 -14.28 20.76
N PRO A 675 -20.94 -13.36 20.77
CA PRO A 675 -21.55 -12.88 22.01
C PRO A 675 -22.23 -13.99 22.83
N LYS A 676 -22.69 -15.07 22.19
CA LYS A 676 -23.32 -16.19 22.92
C LYS A 676 -22.29 -16.96 23.73
N LYS A 677 -21.10 -17.16 23.20
CA LYS A 677 -20.00 -17.82 23.92
C LYS A 677 -19.50 -16.95 25.06
N GLN A 678 -19.41 -15.63 24.83
CA GLN A 678 -19.10 -14.67 25.90
C GLN A 678 -20.14 -14.73 27.02
N ALA A 679 -21.44 -14.79 26.71
CA ALA A 679 -22.50 -14.92 27.71
C ALA A 679 -22.42 -16.25 28.49
N GLN A 680 -22.12 -17.35 27.81
CA GLN A 680 -21.89 -18.64 28.49
C GLN A 680 -20.67 -18.58 29.41
N ALA A 681 -19.57 -17.99 28.96
CA ALA A 681 -18.39 -17.79 29.79
C ALA A 681 -18.69 -16.93 31.02
N PHE A 682 -19.50 -15.87 30.87
CA PHE A 682 -19.90 -15.01 31.97
C PHE A 682 -20.67 -15.78 33.04
N GLU A 683 -21.68 -16.57 32.65
CA GLU A 683 -22.48 -17.33 33.62
C GLU A 683 -21.66 -18.43 34.30
N ILE A 684 -20.73 -19.08 33.59
CA ILE A 684 -19.80 -20.05 34.18
C ILE A 684 -18.90 -19.35 35.21
N ALA A 685 -18.24 -18.25 34.82
CA ALA A 685 -17.36 -17.48 35.70
C ALA A 685 -18.11 -16.99 36.95
N ARG A 686 -19.33 -16.47 36.77
CA ARG A 686 -20.19 -16.00 37.85
C ARG A 686 -20.59 -17.10 38.82
N LYS A 687 -20.98 -18.27 38.32
CA LYS A 687 -21.36 -19.41 39.15
C LYS A 687 -20.18 -19.93 39.96
N GLU A 688 -19.05 -20.17 39.31
CA GLU A 688 -17.85 -20.72 39.95
C GLU A 688 -17.23 -19.71 40.93
N ALA A 689 -17.20 -18.41 40.59
CA ALA A 689 -16.71 -17.36 41.49
C ALA A 689 -17.53 -17.28 42.80
N ARG A 690 -18.87 -17.43 42.71
CA ARG A 690 -19.75 -17.48 43.87
C ARG A 690 -19.52 -18.71 44.75
N ASN A 691 -19.02 -19.80 44.17
CA ASN A 691 -18.61 -21.00 44.90
C ASN A 691 -17.22 -20.87 45.54
N GLY A 692 -16.58 -19.70 45.43
CA GLY A 692 -15.28 -19.41 46.02
C GLY A 692 -14.08 -19.76 45.14
N ASN A 693 -14.28 -20.03 43.84
CA ASN A 693 -13.17 -20.28 42.91
C ASN A 693 -12.47 -18.96 42.56
N SER A 694 -11.18 -18.83 42.92
CA SER A 694 -10.37 -17.62 42.73
C SER A 694 -10.11 -17.28 41.26
N GLU A 695 -9.94 -18.28 40.41
CA GLU A 695 -9.65 -18.09 38.97
C GLU A 695 -10.92 -17.64 38.23
N ALA A 696 -12.08 -18.18 38.61
CA ALA A 696 -13.37 -17.73 38.12
C ALA A 696 -13.70 -16.31 38.59
N ALA A 697 -13.35 -15.94 39.83
CA ALA A 697 -13.47 -14.57 40.32
C ALA A 697 -12.61 -13.60 39.50
N LEU A 698 -11.38 -13.97 39.16
CA LEU A 698 -10.53 -13.17 38.28
C LEU A 698 -11.15 -12.98 36.88
N LEU A 699 -11.59 -14.07 36.24
CA LEU A 699 -12.24 -13.99 34.92
C LEU A 699 -13.47 -13.08 34.97
N LEU A 700 -14.31 -13.23 36.00
CA LEU A 700 -15.48 -12.39 36.20
C LEU A 700 -15.12 -10.91 36.38
N GLY A 701 -14.06 -10.63 37.15
CA GLY A 701 -13.51 -9.29 37.29
C GLY A 701 -13.10 -8.68 35.94
N ILE A 702 -12.35 -9.41 35.12
CA ILE A 702 -11.93 -8.98 33.77
C ILE A 702 -13.14 -8.69 32.87
N MET A 703 -14.18 -9.54 32.95
CA MET A 703 -15.39 -9.37 32.14
C MET A 703 -16.18 -8.11 32.52
N PHE A 704 -16.29 -7.79 33.82
CA PHE A 704 -16.88 -6.53 34.27
C PHE A 704 -16.02 -5.30 33.94
N ASP A 705 -14.70 -5.44 34.02
CA ASP A 705 -13.77 -4.36 33.75
C ASP A 705 -13.79 -3.93 32.27
N ARG A 706 -13.80 -4.92 31.37
CA ARG A 706 -13.76 -4.72 29.91
C ARG A 706 -15.14 -4.63 29.24
N GLY A 707 -16.21 -4.89 29.99
CA GLY A 707 -17.57 -4.95 29.45
C GLY A 707 -17.80 -6.12 28.47
N ILE A 708 -17.26 -7.29 28.78
CA ILE A 708 -17.43 -8.50 27.95
C ILE A 708 -18.73 -9.18 28.38
N SER A 709 -19.70 -9.28 27.46
CA SER A 709 -21.08 -9.77 27.72
C SER A 709 -21.92 -8.95 28.71
N VAL A 710 -21.35 -8.01 29.45
CA VAL A 710 -22.02 -7.17 30.44
C VAL A 710 -21.59 -5.71 30.29
N GLN A 711 -22.35 -4.78 30.85
CA GLN A 711 -21.93 -3.38 30.89
C GLN A 711 -20.70 -3.22 31.80
N PRO A 712 -19.70 -2.41 31.41
CA PRO A 712 -18.55 -2.13 32.26
C PRO A 712 -18.95 -1.67 33.66
N ASN A 713 -18.44 -2.32 34.70
CA ASN A 713 -18.72 -1.96 36.09
C ASN A 713 -17.46 -2.11 36.95
N GLN A 714 -16.87 -0.96 37.27
CA GLN A 714 -15.61 -0.88 38.00
C GLN A 714 -15.71 -1.35 39.45
N TYR A 715 -16.86 -1.16 40.11
CA TYR A 715 -17.05 -1.62 41.50
C TYR A 715 -17.09 -3.14 41.59
N GLU A 716 -17.84 -3.78 40.69
CA GLU A 716 -17.87 -5.24 40.59
C GLU A 716 -16.51 -5.79 40.19
N ALA A 717 -15.84 -5.19 39.21
CA ALA A 717 -14.49 -5.58 38.80
C ALA A 717 -13.52 -5.59 39.99
N LEU A 718 -13.44 -4.48 40.73
CA LEU A 718 -12.57 -4.35 41.91
C LEU A 718 -12.91 -5.35 43.01
N TYR A 719 -14.20 -5.58 43.28
CA TYR A 719 -14.65 -6.58 44.25
C TYR A 719 -14.14 -7.97 43.86
N TRP A 720 -14.36 -8.40 42.62
CA TRP A 720 -13.96 -9.73 42.17
C TRP A 720 -12.44 -9.89 42.03
N TYR A 721 -11.71 -8.85 41.64
CA TYR A 721 -10.25 -8.84 41.72
C TYR A 721 -9.75 -9.07 43.15
N GLN A 722 -10.37 -8.42 44.15
CA GLN A 722 -10.03 -8.66 45.56
C GLN A 722 -10.38 -10.08 46.03
N GLN A 723 -11.48 -10.66 45.56
CA GLN A 723 -11.84 -12.06 45.89
C GLN A 723 -10.89 -13.08 45.26
N ALA A 724 -10.22 -12.73 44.16
CA ALA A 724 -9.16 -13.54 43.54
C ALA A 724 -7.81 -13.47 44.31
N ALA A 725 -7.78 -13.01 45.56
CA ALA A 725 -6.56 -12.77 46.35
C ALA A 725 -5.58 -13.96 46.36
N ASN A 726 -4.28 -13.64 46.31
CA ASN A 726 -3.11 -14.52 46.08
C ASN A 726 -2.80 -14.86 44.61
N ASN A 727 -3.61 -14.39 43.66
CA ASN A 727 -3.36 -14.57 42.24
C ASN A 727 -2.41 -13.49 41.67
N PRO A 728 -1.35 -13.87 40.92
CA PRO A 728 -0.38 -12.92 40.37
C PRO A 728 -0.98 -11.95 39.35
N VAL A 729 -1.99 -12.36 38.58
CA VAL A 729 -2.68 -11.48 37.64
C VAL A 729 -3.52 -10.45 38.39
N SER A 730 -4.28 -10.87 39.41
CA SER A 730 -5.05 -9.93 40.23
C SER A 730 -4.14 -8.91 40.94
N ALA A 731 -3.00 -9.37 41.47
CA ALA A 731 -2.00 -8.49 42.09
C ALA A 731 -1.46 -7.44 41.10
N PHE A 732 -1.23 -7.81 39.83
CA PHE A 732 -0.86 -6.84 38.79
C PHE A 732 -1.95 -5.81 38.51
N ILE A 733 -3.20 -6.25 38.33
CA ILE A 733 -4.32 -5.37 37.98
C ILE A 733 -4.58 -4.39 39.12
N LEU A 734 -4.76 -4.91 40.34
CA LEU A 734 -4.97 -4.08 41.53
C LEU A 734 -3.77 -3.19 41.80
N GLY A 735 -2.55 -3.71 41.67
CA GLY A 735 -1.33 -2.92 41.82
C GLY A 735 -1.31 -1.72 40.88
N THR A 736 -1.60 -1.93 39.60
CA THR A 736 -1.68 -0.84 38.61
C THR A 736 -2.78 0.17 38.97
N TYR A 737 -3.96 -0.29 39.36
CA TYR A 737 -5.08 0.59 39.73
C TYR A 737 -4.85 1.42 41.00
N PHE A 738 -4.26 0.84 42.04
CA PHE A 738 -3.84 1.60 43.23
C PHE A 738 -2.78 2.63 42.87
N THR A 739 -1.89 2.32 41.94
CA THR A 739 -0.83 3.25 41.53
C THR A 739 -1.37 4.43 40.71
N GLU A 740 -2.32 4.19 39.81
CA GLU A 740 -2.94 5.22 38.96
C GLU A 740 -4.12 5.94 39.63
N GLY A 741 -4.72 5.35 40.68
CA GLY A 741 -5.96 5.84 41.30
C GLY A 741 -7.21 5.53 40.48
N ASN A 742 -7.21 4.42 39.73
CA ASN A 742 -8.33 4.04 38.87
C ASN A 742 -9.40 3.27 39.65
N GLY A 743 -10.49 3.96 40.04
CA GLY A 743 -11.60 3.37 40.81
C GLY A 743 -11.31 3.11 42.29
N VAL A 744 -10.07 3.34 42.72
CA VAL A 744 -9.59 3.26 44.11
C VAL A 744 -8.79 4.51 44.46
N ALA A 745 -8.66 4.84 45.74
CA ALA A 745 -7.77 5.91 46.17
C ALA A 745 -6.33 5.58 45.78
N LYS A 746 -5.62 6.56 45.19
CA LYS A 746 -4.22 6.41 44.78
C LYS A 746 -3.35 6.09 46.00
N ASP A 747 -2.64 4.97 45.93
CA ASP A 747 -1.78 4.44 46.98
C ASP A 747 -0.55 3.79 46.33
N LEU A 748 0.57 4.52 46.29
CA LEU A 748 1.78 4.10 45.60
C LEU A 748 2.52 2.97 46.32
N GLU A 749 2.52 2.95 47.66
CA GLU A 749 3.20 1.89 48.42
C GLU A 749 2.47 0.57 48.24
N LYS A 750 1.15 0.58 48.39
CA LYS A 750 0.31 -0.60 48.17
C LYS A 750 0.35 -1.06 46.71
N GLY A 751 0.31 -0.12 45.77
CA GLY A 751 0.43 -0.39 44.34
C GLY A 751 1.74 -1.09 44.00
N ARG A 752 2.89 -0.56 44.46
CA ARG A 752 4.22 -1.17 44.28
C ARG A 752 4.34 -2.54 44.92
N ALA A 753 3.81 -2.73 46.14
CA ALA A 753 3.86 -4.03 46.82
C ALA A 753 3.11 -5.13 46.05
N LEU A 754 1.92 -4.80 45.51
CA LEU A 754 1.13 -5.72 44.70
C LEU A 754 1.79 -5.99 43.34
N LEU A 755 2.38 -4.98 42.70
CA LEU A 755 3.16 -5.18 41.48
C LEU A 755 4.40 -6.06 41.74
N GLN A 756 5.10 -5.88 42.87
CA GLN A 756 6.24 -6.73 43.24
C GLN A 756 5.80 -8.18 43.46
N GLN A 757 4.69 -8.40 44.19
CA GLN A 757 4.12 -9.74 44.36
C GLN A 757 3.83 -10.42 43.02
N SER A 758 3.30 -9.68 42.04
CA SER A 758 3.04 -10.19 40.70
C SER A 758 4.33 -10.46 39.91
N ALA A 759 5.32 -9.58 40.02
CA ALA A 759 6.62 -9.72 39.38
C ALA A 759 7.41 -10.94 39.91
N ASP A 760 7.39 -11.16 41.23
CA ASP A 760 8.04 -12.30 41.90
C ASP A 760 7.41 -13.64 41.47
N ALA A 761 6.11 -13.62 41.15
CA ALA A 761 5.39 -14.76 40.58
C ALA A 761 5.64 -14.96 39.07
N GLY A 762 6.49 -14.12 38.45
CA GLY A 762 6.90 -14.26 37.06
C GLY A 762 5.96 -13.61 36.04
N PHE A 763 5.10 -12.67 36.44
CA PHE A 763 4.27 -11.93 35.49
C PHE A 763 5.04 -10.72 34.90
N PRO A 764 5.42 -10.75 33.61
CA PRO A 764 6.42 -9.82 33.11
C PRO A 764 5.90 -8.39 32.90
N TYR A 765 4.58 -8.19 32.78
CA TYR A 765 3.99 -6.86 32.72
C TYR A 765 4.08 -6.12 34.08
N ALA A 766 4.16 -6.86 35.19
CA ALA A 766 4.40 -6.24 36.50
C ALA A 766 5.81 -5.68 36.62
N ASN A 767 6.82 -6.42 36.13
CA ASN A 767 8.20 -5.94 36.02
C ASN A 767 8.29 -4.68 35.12
N LEU A 768 7.57 -4.65 33.98
CA LEU A 768 7.47 -3.44 33.14
C LEU A 768 6.93 -2.24 33.92
N ASN A 769 5.81 -2.39 34.62
CA ASN A 769 5.19 -1.29 35.38
C ASN A 769 6.08 -0.84 36.55
N LEU A 770 6.74 -1.77 37.24
CA LEU A 770 7.74 -1.44 38.26
C LEU A 770 8.91 -0.65 37.67
N GLY A 771 9.40 -1.04 36.49
CA GLY A 771 10.45 -0.32 35.77
C GLY A 771 10.04 1.12 35.46
N VAL A 772 8.82 1.34 34.96
CA VAL A 772 8.28 2.69 34.71
C VAL A 772 8.18 3.49 36.01
N LEU A 773 7.64 2.91 37.08
CA LEU A 773 7.51 3.60 38.37
C LEU A 773 8.86 3.97 38.98
N LYS A 774 9.87 3.10 38.86
CA LYS A 774 11.24 3.37 39.30
C LYS A 774 11.84 4.51 38.49
N HIS A 775 11.69 4.49 37.16
CA HIS A 775 12.12 5.57 36.28
C HIS A 775 11.51 6.93 36.69
N ASP A 776 10.20 6.96 36.96
CA ASP A 776 9.48 8.21 37.29
C ASP A 776 9.91 8.87 38.61
N VAL A 777 10.61 8.13 39.48
CA VAL A 777 11.18 8.63 40.74
C VAL A 777 12.71 8.62 40.75
N ASP A 778 13.34 8.56 39.56
CA ASP A 778 14.80 8.53 39.36
C ASP A 778 15.52 7.35 40.05
N GLU A 779 14.83 6.22 40.27
CA GLU A 779 15.41 4.97 40.75
C GLU A 779 15.94 4.11 39.60
N TYR A 780 16.94 3.25 39.87
CA TYR A 780 17.49 2.34 38.86
C TYR A 780 16.47 1.29 38.41
N PHE A 781 16.04 1.38 37.15
CA PHE A 781 14.90 0.63 36.61
C PHE A 781 15.26 -0.44 35.57
N LEU A 782 16.47 -0.39 34.99
CA LEU A 782 16.85 -1.24 33.85
C LEU A 782 16.81 -2.75 34.19
N THR A 783 17.05 -3.12 35.46
CA THR A 783 16.93 -4.51 35.91
C THR A 783 15.51 -5.04 35.73
N GLU A 784 14.49 -4.24 36.04
CA GLU A 784 13.09 -4.67 35.90
C GLU A 784 12.72 -4.88 34.43
N LEU A 785 13.14 -3.94 33.56
CA LEU A 785 12.92 -4.06 32.12
C LEU A 785 13.66 -5.26 31.53
N ASP A 786 14.89 -5.54 31.96
CA ASP A 786 15.65 -6.70 31.49
C ASP A 786 15.05 -8.02 31.97
N THR A 787 14.57 -8.09 33.23
CA THR A 787 13.84 -9.25 33.75
C THR A 787 12.56 -9.50 32.95
N ALA A 788 11.75 -8.46 32.72
CA ALA A 788 10.55 -8.56 31.89
C ALA A 788 10.87 -9.04 30.46
N ARG A 789 11.95 -8.51 29.86
CA ARG A 789 12.43 -8.90 28.54
C ARG A 789 12.85 -10.36 28.49
N GLN A 790 13.62 -10.84 29.47
CA GLN A 790 14.05 -12.25 29.55
C GLN A 790 12.86 -13.21 29.70
N GLN A 791 11.77 -12.76 30.32
CA GLN A 791 10.50 -13.46 30.42
C GLN A 791 9.64 -13.38 29.14
N GLY A 792 10.09 -12.66 28.11
CA GLY A 792 9.45 -12.60 26.79
C GLY A 792 8.50 -11.42 26.57
N ASN A 793 8.48 -10.40 27.45
CA ASN A 793 7.66 -9.21 27.25
C ASN A 793 8.30 -8.27 26.22
N SER A 794 7.68 -8.16 25.06
CA SER A 794 8.18 -7.33 23.96
C SER A 794 8.10 -5.85 24.29
N LYS A 795 7.01 -5.35 24.90
CA LYS A 795 6.89 -3.93 25.31
C LYS A 795 8.09 -3.48 26.16
N ALA A 796 8.48 -4.27 27.17
CA ALA A 796 9.64 -3.98 28.00
C ALA A 796 10.98 -4.07 27.26
N GLY A 797 11.13 -5.08 26.40
CA GLY A 797 12.32 -5.23 25.56
C GLY A 797 12.50 -4.07 24.58
N LEU A 798 11.42 -3.66 23.90
CA LEU A 798 11.43 -2.53 22.97
C LEU A 798 11.72 -1.22 23.70
N LEU A 799 11.11 -0.98 24.87
CA LEU A 799 11.39 0.20 25.69
C LEU A 799 12.87 0.25 26.10
N LEU A 800 13.44 -0.88 26.53
CA LEU A 800 14.85 -0.99 26.87
C LEU A 800 15.75 -0.71 25.65
N ALA A 801 15.40 -1.23 24.48
CA ALA A 801 16.14 -1.02 23.24
C ALA A 801 16.04 0.44 22.74
N ASP A 802 14.87 1.07 22.84
CA ASP A 802 14.67 2.50 22.56
C ASP A 802 15.53 3.36 23.49
N TYR A 803 15.55 3.02 24.79
CA TYR A 803 16.37 3.72 25.78
C TYR A 803 17.87 3.64 25.43
N TYR A 804 18.35 2.45 25.02
CA TYR A 804 19.73 2.30 24.53
C TYR A 804 19.98 3.13 23.26
N LEU A 805 19.01 3.26 22.37
CA LEU A 805 19.13 4.07 21.15
C LEU A 805 19.01 5.58 21.39
N GLN A 806 18.42 6.02 22.49
CA GLN A 806 18.37 7.44 22.85
C GLN A 806 19.79 8.00 23.11
N GLN A 807 20.73 7.17 23.59
CA GLN A 807 22.11 7.56 23.90
C GLN A 807 23.04 7.45 22.68
N ALA A 808 22.63 8.09 21.57
CA ALA A 808 22.96 7.85 20.16
C ALA A 808 24.44 7.71 19.70
N ASN A 809 25.44 7.63 20.58
CA ASN A 809 26.86 7.54 20.23
C ASN A 809 27.59 6.29 20.77
N ASP A 810 26.94 5.41 21.54
CA ASP A 810 27.56 4.16 22.03
C ASP A 810 27.28 2.99 21.06
N PRO A 811 28.30 2.48 20.33
CA PRO A 811 28.12 1.38 19.36
C PRO A 811 27.68 0.06 20.01
N GLU A 812 28.12 -0.21 21.24
CA GLU A 812 27.75 -1.44 21.96
C GLU A 812 26.27 -1.37 22.36
N LYS A 813 25.78 -0.21 22.78
CA LYS A 813 24.35 0.00 23.09
C LYS A 813 23.47 -0.11 21.84
N MET A 814 23.93 0.39 20.69
CA MET A 814 23.20 0.20 19.43
C MET A 814 23.13 -1.27 19.03
N LYS A 815 24.22 -2.02 19.21
CA LYS A 815 24.23 -3.46 18.95
C LYS A 815 23.30 -4.20 19.92
N GLN A 816 23.34 -3.89 21.22
CA GLN A 816 22.42 -4.45 22.21
C GLN A 816 20.96 -4.18 21.85
N ALA A 817 20.63 -2.94 21.45
CA ALA A 817 19.28 -2.60 21.01
C ALA A 817 18.87 -3.41 19.77
N ARG A 818 19.76 -3.53 18.77
CA ARG A 818 19.54 -4.35 17.57
C ARG A 818 19.28 -5.82 17.91
N ASP A 819 20.09 -6.41 18.77
CA ASP A 819 19.95 -7.82 19.19
C ASP A 819 18.61 -8.05 19.92
N ILE A 820 18.15 -7.07 20.72
CA ILE A 820 16.83 -7.12 21.35
C ILE A 820 15.71 -7.05 20.30
N TYR A 821 15.79 -6.13 19.33
CA TYR A 821 14.81 -6.05 18.25
C TYR A 821 14.80 -7.32 17.39
N GLU A 822 15.96 -7.87 17.04
CA GLU A 822 16.09 -9.12 16.27
C GLU A 822 15.40 -10.29 16.97
N TYR A 823 15.59 -10.42 18.28
CA TYR A 823 14.91 -11.43 19.08
C TYR A 823 13.38 -11.33 18.98
N PHE A 824 12.80 -10.15 19.19
CA PHE A 824 11.34 -9.98 19.16
C PHE A 824 10.77 -9.96 17.73
N ALA A 825 11.53 -9.45 16.75
CA ALA A 825 11.14 -9.48 15.35
C ALA A 825 11.00 -10.93 14.84
N GLY A 826 11.95 -11.82 15.21
CA GLY A 826 11.87 -13.25 14.94
C GLY A 826 10.70 -13.97 15.65
N LYS A 827 10.03 -13.32 16.62
CA LYS A 827 8.78 -13.80 17.23
C LYS A 827 7.52 -13.24 16.59
N GLY A 828 7.65 -12.31 15.64
CA GLY A 828 6.52 -11.68 14.96
C GLY A 828 6.01 -10.41 15.63
N ASP A 829 6.80 -9.77 16.51
CA ASP A 829 6.43 -8.45 17.03
C ASP A 829 6.62 -7.40 15.94
N LYS A 830 5.52 -6.85 15.41
CA LYS A 830 5.54 -5.92 14.27
C LYS A 830 6.28 -4.60 14.56
N GLU A 831 6.33 -4.16 15.82
CA GLU A 831 7.05 -2.95 16.22
C GLU A 831 8.55 -3.23 16.26
N ALA A 832 8.95 -4.40 16.77
CA ALA A 832 10.32 -4.90 16.70
C ALA A 832 10.80 -5.05 15.25
N GLN A 833 9.97 -5.66 14.38
CA GLN A 833 10.27 -5.82 12.96
C GLN A 833 10.48 -4.47 12.26
N THR A 834 9.60 -3.49 12.51
CA THR A 834 9.71 -2.14 11.93
C THR A 834 10.99 -1.43 12.38
N LYS A 835 11.28 -1.49 13.68
CA LYS A 835 12.47 -0.87 14.28
C LYS A 835 13.75 -1.55 13.80
N LEU A 836 13.81 -2.88 13.81
CA LEU A 836 14.93 -3.64 13.28
C LEU A 836 15.20 -3.33 11.80
N ALA A 837 14.14 -3.29 11.00
CA ALA A 837 14.23 -2.94 9.59
C ALA A 837 14.85 -1.56 9.38
N PHE A 838 14.44 -0.56 10.18
CA PHE A 838 15.03 0.78 10.10
C PHE A 838 16.50 0.82 10.55
N LEU A 839 16.91 0.01 11.53
CA LEU A 839 18.32 -0.11 11.88
C LEU A 839 19.14 -0.65 10.70
N TYR A 840 18.64 -1.68 10.00
CA TYR A 840 19.28 -2.21 8.79
C TYR A 840 19.26 -1.22 7.63
N ASP A 841 18.17 -0.50 7.36
CA ASP A 841 18.12 0.52 6.29
C ASP A 841 19.12 1.66 6.54
N ARG A 842 19.34 2.03 7.81
CA ARG A 842 20.22 3.16 8.18
C ARG A 842 21.63 2.75 8.61
N GLY A 843 21.94 1.46 8.70
CA GLY A 843 23.23 0.97 9.20
C GLY A 843 23.50 1.40 10.65
N LEU A 844 22.47 1.43 11.49
CA LEU A 844 22.60 1.81 12.90
C LEU A 844 22.93 0.57 13.73
N GLY A 845 24.12 0.55 14.37
CA GLY A 845 24.60 -0.61 15.13
C GLY A 845 25.11 -1.77 14.27
N GLY A 846 25.41 -1.54 12.99
CA GLY A 846 25.96 -2.53 12.05
C GLY A 846 26.04 -2.00 10.61
N GLU A 847 26.26 -2.89 9.64
CA GLU A 847 26.25 -2.51 8.22
C GLU A 847 24.81 -2.30 7.71
N ALA A 848 24.63 -1.33 6.81
CA ALA A 848 23.34 -1.09 6.17
C ALA A 848 23.00 -2.24 5.20
N ASN A 849 21.77 -2.72 5.25
CA ASN A 849 21.28 -3.81 4.39
C ASN A 849 19.80 -3.60 4.03
N SER A 850 19.55 -3.03 2.86
CA SER A 850 18.21 -2.72 2.37
C SER A 850 17.35 -3.95 2.09
N GLU A 851 17.94 -5.08 1.70
CA GLU A 851 17.20 -6.33 1.42
C GLU A 851 16.67 -6.96 2.72
N VAL A 852 17.51 -6.98 3.77
CA VAL A 852 17.09 -7.44 5.10
C VAL A 852 16.08 -6.45 5.71
N ALA A 853 16.28 -5.14 5.52
CA ALA A 853 15.31 -4.14 5.92
C ALA A 853 13.95 -4.36 5.21
N ALA A 854 13.96 -4.59 3.90
CA ALA A 854 12.76 -4.82 3.11
C ALA A 854 12.01 -6.09 3.56
N HIS A 855 12.74 -7.17 3.89
CA HIS A 855 12.14 -8.36 4.48
C HIS A 855 11.38 -8.05 5.77
N TRP A 856 12.04 -7.42 6.75
CA TRP A 856 11.41 -7.12 8.04
C TRP A 856 10.30 -6.06 7.94
N TYR A 857 10.45 -5.05 7.08
CA TYR A 857 9.36 -4.13 6.80
C TYR A 857 8.16 -4.85 6.15
N THR A 858 8.39 -5.82 5.26
CA THR A 858 7.30 -6.58 4.64
C THR A 858 6.51 -7.36 5.68
N GLU A 859 7.21 -8.09 6.57
CA GLU A 859 6.57 -8.83 7.68
C GLU A 859 5.72 -7.92 8.58
N ALA A 860 6.22 -6.73 8.91
CA ALA A 860 5.47 -5.75 9.70
C ALA A 860 4.32 -5.10 8.90
N ALA A 861 4.54 -4.80 7.63
CA ALA A 861 3.58 -4.15 6.75
C ALA A 861 2.36 -5.03 6.45
N GLU A 862 2.57 -6.34 6.28
CA GLU A 862 1.49 -7.33 6.12
C GLU A 862 0.63 -7.49 7.39
N GLN A 863 1.19 -7.18 8.55
CA GLN A 863 0.47 -7.08 9.83
C GLN A 863 -0.23 -5.72 10.04
N GLY A 864 -0.22 -4.84 9.03
CA GLY A 864 -0.90 -3.55 9.07
C GLY A 864 -0.14 -2.44 9.78
N GLN A 865 1.19 -2.57 9.95
CA GLN A 865 2.02 -1.54 10.58
C GLN A 865 2.24 -0.35 9.61
N PRO A 866 1.69 0.86 9.88
CA PRO A 866 1.66 1.95 8.89
C PRO A 866 3.03 2.55 8.55
N ILE A 867 3.92 2.65 9.53
CA ILE A 867 5.28 3.18 9.35
C ILE A 867 6.13 2.19 8.53
N ALA A 868 5.99 0.88 8.76
CA ALA A 868 6.64 -0.15 7.95
C ALA A 868 6.14 -0.13 6.51
N GLN A 869 4.82 -0.01 6.30
CA GLN A 869 4.25 0.16 4.96
C GLN A 869 4.83 1.39 4.26
N PHE A 870 4.93 2.54 4.95
CA PHE A 870 5.54 3.75 4.42
C PHE A 870 7.04 3.57 4.09
N LEU A 871 7.82 2.99 5.00
CA LEU A 871 9.28 2.84 4.81
C LEU A 871 9.61 1.79 3.76
N LEU A 872 8.83 0.71 3.67
CA LEU A 872 8.92 -0.27 2.59
C LEU A 872 8.62 0.38 1.23
N ALA A 873 7.55 1.17 1.16
CA ALA A 873 7.23 1.94 -0.03
C ALA A 873 8.38 2.88 -0.42
N GLN A 874 9.01 3.52 0.58
CA GLN A 874 10.17 4.38 0.37
C GLN A 874 11.37 3.58 -0.17
N LEU A 875 11.65 2.37 0.32
CA LEU A 875 12.71 1.52 -0.24
C LEU A 875 12.48 1.21 -1.73
N TYR A 876 11.24 0.86 -2.10
CA TYR A 876 10.86 0.64 -3.49
C TYR A 876 10.95 1.91 -4.34
N GLN A 877 10.48 3.05 -3.83
CA GLN A 877 10.59 4.35 -4.51
C GLN A 877 12.04 4.74 -4.78
N LEU A 878 12.92 4.48 -3.82
CA LEU A 878 14.35 4.78 -3.94
C LEU A 878 15.10 3.75 -4.78
N GLY A 879 14.50 2.60 -5.10
CA GLY A 879 15.18 1.52 -5.82
C GLY A 879 16.29 0.87 -5.02
N ARG A 880 16.19 0.92 -3.68
CA ARG A 880 17.13 0.27 -2.75
C ARG A 880 16.92 -1.24 -2.66
N VAL A 881 15.88 -1.76 -3.32
CA VAL A 881 15.51 -3.17 -3.46
C VAL A 881 15.41 -3.45 -4.96
N GLY A 882 16.18 -4.40 -5.49
CA GLY A 882 16.15 -4.76 -6.91
C GLY A 882 16.79 -3.77 -7.90
N ASP A 883 17.73 -2.92 -7.43
CA ASP A 883 18.60 -2.01 -8.21
C ASP A 883 17.92 -0.89 -9.03
N LYS A 884 16.58 -0.81 -9.03
CA LYS A 884 15.80 0.24 -9.70
C LYS A 884 14.50 0.53 -8.95
N PRO A 885 13.93 1.74 -9.08
CA PRO A 885 12.64 2.04 -8.47
C PRO A 885 11.52 1.14 -8.95
N ASP A 886 10.69 0.71 -8.01
CA ASP A 886 9.39 0.09 -8.27
C ASP A 886 8.29 1.02 -7.74
N TYR A 887 7.86 1.98 -8.58
CA TYR A 887 6.84 2.94 -8.19
C TYR A 887 5.46 2.29 -8.03
N GLU A 888 5.19 1.14 -8.66
CA GLU A 888 3.91 0.44 -8.49
C GLU A 888 3.80 -0.17 -7.09
N LEU A 889 4.86 -0.86 -6.63
CA LEU A 889 4.92 -1.35 -5.26
C LEU A 889 4.98 -0.21 -4.24
N ALA A 890 5.72 0.87 -4.53
CA ALA A 890 5.74 2.05 -3.67
C ALA A 890 4.33 2.64 -3.50
N LYS A 891 3.61 2.90 -4.59
CA LYS A 891 2.23 3.41 -4.55
C LYS A 891 1.29 2.46 -3.82
N LYS A 892 1.41 1.13 -4.03
CA LYS A 892 0.61 0.12 -3.32
C LYS A 892 0.76 0.26 -1.80
N TRP A 893 2.00 0.29 -1.31
CA TRP A 893 2.26 0.33 0.12
C TRP A 893 1.97 1.71 0.74
N TYR A 894 2.28 2.82 0.06
CA TYR A 894 1.85 4.14 0.51
C TYR A 894 0.32 4.25 0.62
N LYS A 895 -0.43 3.72 -0.35
CA LYS A 895 -1.90 3.70 -0.31
C LYS A 895 -2.46 2.90 0.87
N GLN A 896 -1.75 1.89 1.36
CA GLN A 896 -2.15 1.18 2.58
C GLN A 896 -1.81 1.99 3.83
N ALA A 897 -0.59 2.56 3.87
CA ALA A 897 -0.12 3.36 5.00
C ALA A 897 -0.98 4.61 5.25
N GLN A 898 -1.47 5.26 4.19
CA GLN A 898 -2.14 6.56 4.28
C GLN A 898 -3.42 6.57 5.11
N VAL A 899 -4.03 5.40 5.35
CA VAL A 899 -5.22 5.27 6.22
C VAL A 899 -4.89 5.71 7.64
N ASN A 900 -3.67 5.40 8.11
CA ASN A 900 -3.25 5.61 9.50
C ASN A 900 -1.97 6.46 9.61
N PHE A 901 -1.37 6.87 8.49
CA PHE A 901 -0.10 7.61 8.45
C PHE A 901 -0.09 8.69 7.35
N PRO A 902 -0.39 9.96 7.69
CA PRO A 902 -0.53 11.06 6.73
C PRO A 902 0.65 11.28 5.78
N PHE A 903 1.88 11.01 6.23
CA PHE A 903 3.09 11.15 5.41
C PHE A 903 3.02 10.29 4.14
N ALA A 904 2.28 9.18 4.16
CA ALA A 904 2.10 8.34 3.00
C ALA A 904 1.24 9.01 1.92
N SER A 905 0.26 9.84 2.29
CA SER A 905 -0.49 10.65 1.31
C SER A 905 0.41 11.69 0.65
N VAL A 906 1.28 12.35 1.42
CA VAL A 906 2.27 13.27 0.86
C VAL A 906 3.22 12.55 -0.09
N ALA A 907 3.74 11.38 0.30
CA ALA A 907 4.64 10.61 -0.55
C ALA A 907 3.97 10.10 -1.84
N LEU A 908 2.72 9.66 -1.74
CA LEU A 908 1.93 9.24 -2.90
C LEU A 908 1.66 10.42 -3.85
N GLY A 909 1.24 11.57 -3.30
CA GLY A 909 1.07 12.81 -4.06
C GLY A 909 2.38 13.28 -4.71
N PHE A 910 3.51 13.10 -4.03
CA PHE A 910 4.83 13.43 -4.55
C PHE A 910 5.24 12.55 -5.73
N ILE A 911 4.95 11.24 -5.72
CA ILE A 911 5.17 10.37 -6.88
C ILE A 911 4.32 10.85 -8.06
N TYR A 912 3.05 11.13 -7.84
CA TYR A 912 2.17 11.64 -8.89
C TYR A 912 2.66 12.98 -9.48
N ASP A 913 3.05 13.96 -8.64
CA ASP A 913 3.55 15.28 -9.08
C ASP A 913 4.91 15.19 -9.78
N THR A 914 5.84 14.40 -9.23
CA THR A 914 7.27 14.47 -9.60
C THR A 914 7.79 13.27 -10.35
N VAL A 915 7.00 12.24 -10.61
CA VAL A 915 7.39 11.07 -11.42
C VAL A 915 6.46 10.93 -12.62
N GLU A 916 5.16 10.94 -12.37
CA GLU A 916 4.14 10.66 -13.39
C GLU A 916 3.59 11.93 -14.07
N ASP A 917 3.85 13.11 -13.48
CA ASP A 917 3.26 14.39 -13.88
C ASP A 917 1.71 14.34 -13.89
N ASP A 918 1.12 13.53 -13.00
CA ASP A 918 -0.32 13.37 -12.78
C ASP A 918 -0.78 14.29 -11.65
N TYR A 919 -0.97 15.56 -11.99
CA TYR A 919 -1.29 16.58 -11.00
C TYR A 919 -2.70 16.46 -10.41
N VAL A 920 -3.61 15.73 -11.06
CA VAL A 920 -4.96 15.50 -10.53
C VAL A 920 -4.88 14.55 -9.35
N ASN A 921 -4.24 13.38 -9.55
CA ASN A 921 -4.02 12.44 -8.45
C ASN A 921 -3.08 13.01 -7.39
N ALA A 922 -2.10 13.85 -7.76
CA ALA A 922 -1.27 14.55 -6.79
C ALA A 922 -2.11 15.48 -5.88
N ALA A 923 -3.03 16.26 -6.47
CA ALA A 923 -3.91 17.16 -5.73
C ALA A 923 -4.82 16.42 -4.75
N ASP A 924 -5.40 15.28 -5.18
CA ASP A 924 -6.26 14.47 -4.32
C ASP A 924 -5.50 13.96 -3.09
N ASN A 925 -4.27 13.49 -3.27
CA ASN A 925 -3.43 12.98 -2.18
C ASN A 925 -2.92 14.09 -1.26
N TYR A 926 -2.46 15.22 -1.81
CA TYR A 926 -2.09 16.38 -0.98
C TYR A 926 -3.29 16.96 -0.24
N SER A 927 -4.50 16.93 -0.82
CA SER A 927 -5.74 17.30 -0.13
C SER A 927 -6.05 16.38 1.04
N LEU A 928 -5.81 15.07 0.89
CA LEU A 928 -5.97 14.11 1.98
C LEU A 928 -5.00 14.41 3.14
N ALA A 929 -3.73 14.66 2.84
CA ALA A 929 -2.74 15.07 3.84
C ALA A 929 -3.08 16.42 4.50
N ALA A 930 -3.53 17.42 3.71
CA ALA A 930 -3.91 18.72 4.24
C ALA A 930 -5.10 18.63 5.22
N LYS A 931 -6.06 17.74 4.96
CA LYS A 931 -7.22 17.49 5.83
C LYS A 931 -6.85 16.89 7.18
N THR A 932 -5.74 16.15 7.27
CA THR A 932 -5.22 15.61 8.53
C THR A 932 -4.30 16.59 9.27
N GLY A 933 -4.14 17.81 8.73
CA GLY A 933 -3.31 18.87 9.32
C GLY A 933 -1.85 18.85 8.89
N ASP A 934 -1.45 18.04 7.92
CA ASP A 934 -0.06 17.92 7.51
C ASP A 934 0.46 19.19 6.79
N ALA A 935 1.52 19.80 7.34
CA ALA A 935 2.08 21.05 6.83
C ALA A 935 2.72 20.91 5.43
N ILE A 936 3.31 19.76 5.10
CA ILE A 936 3.92 19.52 3.79
C ILE A 936 2.84 19.28 2.74
N GLY A 937 1.79 18.53 3.08
CA GLY A 937 0.59 18.35 2.26
C GLY A 937 -0.07 19.68 1.93
N GLN A 938 -0.27 20.55 2.92
CA GLN A 938 -0.78 21.92 2.73
C GLN A 938 0.12 22.73 1.80
N TYR A 939 1.43 22.74 2.05
CA TYR A 939 2.39 23.44 1.19
C TYR A 939 2.35 22.95 -0.26
N ASN A 940 2.42 21.62 -0.47
CA ASN A 940 2.42 21.04 -1.81
C ASN A 940 1.11 21.32 -2.56
N LEU A 941 -0.04 21.26 -1.87
CA LEU A 941 -1.33 21.62 -2.46
C LEU A 941 -1.37 23.11 -2.82
N GLY A 942 -0.82 23.98 -1.97
CA GLY A 942 -0.64 25.40 -2.25
C GLY A 942 0.18 25.64 -3.53
N LEU A 943 1.27 24.88 -3.73
CA LEU A 943 2.07 24.94 -4.95
C LEU A 943 1.29 24.53 -6.21
N LEU A 944 0.39 23.54 -6.13
CA LEU A 944 -0.44 23.14 -7.27
C LEU A 944 -1.39 24.28 -7.69
N TYR A 945 -2.03 24.93 -6.71
CA TYR A 945 -2.90 26.08 -6.94
C TYR A 945 -2.13 27.33 -7.42
N GLU A 946 -0.95 27.60 -6.89
CA GLU A 946 -0.12 28.75 -7.28
C GLU A 946 0.37 28.63 -8.73
N ASN A 947 0.84 27.43 -9.11
CA ASN A 947 1.42 27.19 -10.42
C ASN A 947 0.37 26.80 -11.47
N GLY A 948 -0.84 26.47 -11.02
CA GLY A 948 -1.92 25.94 -11.86
C GLY A 948 -1.51 24.65 -12.54
N LYS A 949 -0.93 23.70 -11.79
CA LYS A 949 -0.48 22.40 -12.29
C LYS A 949 -1.68 21.46 -12.42
N GLY A 950 -2.14 21.23 -13.65
CA GLY A 950 -3.30 20.35 -13.89
C GLY A 950 -4.64 20.90 -13.38
N MET A 951 -4.66 22.15 -12.91
CA MET A 951 -5.84 22.88 -12.44
C MET A 951 -5.68 24.38 -12.69
N PRO A 952 -6.78 25.16 -12.66
CA PRO A 952 -6.70 26.61 -12.75
C PRO A 952 -5.88 27.23 -11.61
N VAL A 953 -5.14 28.29 -11.92
CA VAL A 953 -4.43 29.08 -10.90
C VAL A 953 -5.44 29.66 -9.90
N ASN A 954 -5.21 29.46 -8.60
CA ASN A 954 -6.03 30.02 -7.53
C ASN A 954 -5.16 30.48 -6.35
N LEU A 955 -4.80 31.76 -6.33
CA LEU A 955 -3.83 32.30 -5.38
C LEU A 955 -4.41 32.52 -3.98
N GLN A 956 -5.73 32.71 -3.86
CA GLN A 956 -6.42 32.72 -2.56
C GLN A 956 -6.24 31.37 -1.86
N GLN A 957 -6.57 30.27 -2.56
CA GLN A 957 -6.42 28.93 -2.00
C GLN A 957 -4.96 28.62 -1.70
N ALA A 958 -4.03 28.99 -2.60
CA ALA A 958 -2.60 28.84 -2.34
C ALA A 958 -2.17 29.58 -1.04
N ARG A 959 -2.59 30.84 -0.87
CA ARG A 959 -2.33 31.63 0.35
C ARG A 959 -2.88 30.95 1.59
N ASP A 960 -4.13 30.47 1.54
CA ASP A 960 -4.77 29.84 2.69
C ASP A 960 -4.03 28.58 3.15
N TYR A 961 -3.58 27.75 2.20
CA TYR A 961 -2.79 26.56 2.53
C TYR A 961 -1.36 26.91 2.98
N PHE A 962 -0.71 27.88 2.35
CA PHE A 962 0.61 28.34 2.82
C PHE A 962 0.53 28.94 4.23
N GLN A 963 -0.53 29.68 4.55
CA GLN A 963 -0.76 30.21 5.89
C GLN A 963 -0.90 29.09 6.92
N GLN A 964 -1.72 28.08 6.65
CA GLN A 964 -1.87 26.92 7.53
C GLN A 964 -0.54 26.20 7.79
N ALA A 965 0.27 25.99 6.74
CA ALA A 965 1.58 25.36 6.90
C ALA A 965 2.59 26.27 7.61
N ALA A 966 2.55 27.58 7.35
CA ALA A 966 3.39 28.58 8.00
C ALA A 966 3.10 28.69 9.50
N ASP A 967 1.84 28.60 9.91
CA ASP A 967 1.42 28.63 11.32
C ASP A 967 1.94 27.41 12.11
N GLN A 968 2.22 26.30 11.41
CA GLN A 968 2.88 25.10 11.95
C GLN A 968 4.41 25.20 11.97
N GLY A 969 5.00 26.32 11.55
CA GLY A 969 6.44 26.52 11.55
C GLY A 969 7.15 26.11 10.25
N TYR A 970 6.42 25.81 9.16
CA TYR A 970 7.04 25.34 7.92
C TYR A 970 7.68 26.49 7.11
N GLY A 971 9.01 26.61 7.18
CA GLY A 971 9.78 27.73 6.61
C GLY A 971 9.56 27.96 5.11
N LYS A 972 9.45 26.90 4.29
CA LYS A 972 9.20 27.05 2.84
C LYS A 972 7.82 27.65 2.54
N ALA A 973 6.80 27.29 3.31
CA ALA A 973 5.48 27.89 3.19
C ALA A 973 5.48 29.36 3.63
N MET A 974 6.21 29.71 4.71
CA MET A 974 6.38 31.10 5.12
C MET A 974 6.99 31.96 4.00
N THR A 975 7.98 31.42 3.27
CA THR A 975 8.59 32.11 2.12
C THR A 975 7.62 32.32 0.97
N GLN A 976 6.80 31.30 0.62
CA GLN A 976 5.78 31.44 -0.43
C GLN A 976 4.68 32.43 -0.02
N LEU A 977 4.20 32.33 1.22
CA LEU A 977 3.22 33.24 1.80
C LEU A 977 3.72 34.69 1.77
N ALA A 978 4.97 34.93 2.17
CA ALA A 978 5.60 36.24 2.08
C ALA A 978 5.63 36.76 0.64
N GLY A 979 5.94 35.90 -0.33
CA GLY A 979 5.90 36.23 -1.76
C GLY A 979 4.51 36.65 -2.25
N LEU A 980 3.44 36.00 -1.76
CA LEU A 980 2.07 36.38 -2.10
C LEU A 980 1.70 37.77 -1.54
N TYR A 981 2.03 38.06 -0.26
CA TYR A 981 1.84 39.39 0.33
C TYR A 981 2.63 40.47 -0.42
N PHE A 982 3.89 40.16 -0.77
CA PHE A 982 4.80 41.08 -1.43
C PHE A 982 4.33 41.45 -2.85
N ASN A 983 3.84 40.47 -3.60
CA ASN A 983 3.37 40.69 -4.96
C ASN A 983 1.95 41.29 -5.01
N GLY A 984 1.24 41.32 -3.87
CA GLY A 984 -0.12 41.85 -3.79
C GLY A 984 -1.13 41.10 -4.65
N ILE A 985 -0.87 39.82 -4.91
CA ILE A 985 -1.74 39.04 -5.79
C ILE A 985 -2.91 38.57 -4.95
N ASP A 986 -4.12 39.01 -5.32
CA ASP A 986 -5.38 38.85 -4.56
C ASP A 986 -5.59 39.82 -3.38
N GLY A 987 -5.16 41.09 -3.54
CA GLY A 987 -5.40 42.15 -2.57
C GLY A 987 -4.54 43.39 -2.81
N VAL A 988 -4.26 44.14 -1.74
CA VAL A 988 -3.25 45.21 -1.75
C VAL A 988 -1.91 44.60 -1.32
N ARG A 989 -0.85 44.92 -2.05
CA ARG A 989 0.54 44.62 -1.68
C ARG A 989 0.84 45.05 -0.24
N ASP A 990 1.32 44.12 0.58
CA ASP A 990 1.72 44.38 1.97
C ASP A 990 3.17 43.97 2.18
N GLU A 991 4.05 44.96 2.05
CA GLU A 991 5.49 44.79 2.16
C GLU A 991 5.95 44.49 3.60
N GLN A 992 5.24 45.00 4.61
CA GLN A 992 5.60 44.79 6.00
C GLN A 992 5.25 43.39 6.47
N GLN A 993 4.10 42.86 6.03
CA GLN A 993 3.79 41.44 6.26
C GLN A 993 4.75 40.51 5.53
N ALA A 994 5.06 40.81 4.26
CA ALA A 994 6.07 40.05 3.54
C ALA A 994 7.41 40.01 4.29
N LEU A 995 7.88 41.17 4.77
CA LEU A 995 9.10 41.27 5.55
C LEU A 995 9.05 40.45 6.85
N HIS A 996 7.93 40.51 7.58
CA HIS A 996 7.73 39.74 8.80
C HIS A 996 7.86 38.23 8.56
N TRP A 997 7.17 37.72 7.54
CA TRP A 997 7.23 36.30 7.19
C TRP A 997 8.59 35.88 6.62
N TYR A 998 9.24 36.70 5.80
CA TYR A 998 10.61 36.41 5.34
C TYR A 998 11.60 36.32 6.51
N LYS A 999 11.50 37.19 7.51
CA LYS A 999 12.35 37.10 8.72
C LYS A 999 12.09 35.81 9.52
N LYS A 1000 10.82 35.42 9.68
CA LYS A 1000 10.46 34.14 10.34
C LYS A 1000 10.99 32.93 9.57
N ALA A 1001 10.83 32.92 8.26
CA ALA A 1001 11.32 31.84 7.39
C ALA A 1001 12.85 31.71 7.44
N ALA A 1002 13.56 32.85 7.40
CA ALA A 1002 15.02 32.88 7.54
C ALA A 1002 15.48 32.35 8.92
N ALA A 1003 14.78 32.69 10.00
CA ALA A 1003 15.06 32.13 11.33
C ALA A 1003 14.80 30.61 11.41
N ALA A 1004 13.90 30.09 10.58
CA ALA A 1004 13.68 28.65 10.39
C ALA A 1004 14.67 28.00 9.40
N GLY A 1005 15.67 28.74 8.90
CA GLY A 1005 16.74 28.23 8.03
C GLY A 1005 16.40 28.22 6.54
N ASP A 1006 15.37 28.94 6.08
CA ASP A 1006 15.02 28.97 4.65
C ASP A 1006 15.95 29.90 3.83
N GLY A 1007 16.76 29.30 2.95
CA GLY A 1007 17.68 30.04 2.08
C GLY A 1007 17.00 30.88 0.99
N GLY A 1008 15.74 30.58 0.65
CA GLY A 1008 14.93 31.39 -0.26
C GLY A 1008 14.55 32.73 0.39
N ALA A 1009 14.13 32.70 1.65
CA ALA A 1009 13.85 33.89 2.44
C ALA A 1009 15.09 34.75 2.67
N LEU A 1010 16.25 34.15 2.96
CA LEU A 1010 17.52 34.88 3.08
C LEU A 1010 17.86 35.66 1.80
N TYR A 1011 17.67 35.05 0.63
CA TYR A 1011 17.85 35.75 -0.65
C TYR A 1011 16.88 36.94 -0.81
N GLN A 1012 15.59 36.75 -0.45
CA GLN A 1012 14.61 37.84 -0.52
C GLN A 1012 14.95 38.97 0.46
N LEU A 1013 15.39 38.66 1.67
CA LEU A 1013 15.87 39.67 2.62
C LEU A 1013 17.09 40.44 2.09
N GLY A 1014 18.00 39.76 1.38
CA GLY A 1014 19.10 40.41 0.68
C GLY A 1014 18.63 41.43 -0.36
N LEU A 1015 17.64 41.06 -1.18
CA LEU A 1015 17.01 41.94 -2.17
C LEU A 1015 16.33 43.15 -1.52
N LEU A 1016 15.55 42.94 -0.46
CA LEU A 1016 14.88 44.01 0.28
C LEU A 1016 15.90 44.99 0.90
N SER A 1017 16.99 44.46 1.48
CA SER A 1017 18.09 45.24 2.05
C SER A 1017 18.86 46.03 0.99
N GLU A 1018 19.07 45.45 -0.19
CA GLU A 1018 19.78 46.11 -1.31
C GLU A 1018 18.96 47.23 -1.97
N THR A 1019 17.64 47.06 -2.02
CA THR A 1019 16.72 47.96 -2.74
C THR A 1019 16.08 49.01 -1.84
N GLY A 1020 16.00 48.76 -0.53
CA GLY A 1020 15.26 49.60 0.42
C GLY A 1020 13.75 49.40 0.37
N VAL A 1021 13.26 48.34 -0.29
CA VAL A 1021 11.84 47.98 -0.28
C VAL A 1021 11.50 47.36 1.08
N ALA A 1022 10.39 47.76 1.69
CA ALA A 1022 9.94 47.33 3.03
C ALA A 1022 10.88 47.65 4.22
N MET A 1023 12.15 47.98 4.00
CA MET A 1023 13.16 48.20 5.04
C MET A 1023 14.18 49.27 4.63
N LYS A 1024 15.02 49.70 5.58
CA LYS A 1024 16.09 50.64 5.28
C LYS A 1024 17.12 49.99 4.35
N LEU A 1025 17.50 50.71 3.30
CA LEU A 1025 18.57 50.32 2.39
C LEU A 1025 19.90 50.15 3.15
N ASP A 1026 20.52 48.98 2.98
CA ASP A 1026 21.76 48.57 3.64
C ASP A 1026 22.49 47.50 2.81
N PHE A 1027 23.52 47.91 2.07
CA PHE A 1027 24.28 47.00 1.20
C PHE A 1027 25.15 45.98 1.97
N PRO A 1028 25.89 46.34 3.04
CA PRO A 1028 26.61 45.36 3.85
C PRO A 1028 25.71 44.25 4.42
N ASN A 1029 24.52 44.59 4.92
CA ASN A 1029 23.56 43.57 5.38
C ASN A 1029 23.02 42.72 4.23
N ALA A 1030 22.77 43.31 3.05
CA ALA A 1030 22.40 42.55 1.86
C ALA A 1030 23.44 41.49 1.49
N VAL A 1031 24.73 41.85 1.53
CA VAL A 1031 25.85 40.92 1.29
C VAL A 1031 25.85 39.79 2.31
N SER A 1032 25.63 40.08 3.60
CA SER A 1032 25.55 39.04 4.63
C SER A 1032 24.40 38.05 4.38
N TYR A 1033 23.21 38.56 4.03
CA TYR A 1033 22.07 37.70 3.68
C TYR A 1033 22.33 36.87 2.43
N TYR A 1034 22.89 37.46 1.37
CA TYR A 1034 23.23 36.72 0.18
C TYR A 1034 24.32 35.67 0.43
N GLN A 1035 25.31 35.95 1.29
CA GLN A 1035 26.33 34.97 1.68
C GLN A 1035 25.70 33.76 2.37
N GLN A 1036 24.86 33.99 3.39
CA GLN A 1036 24.16 32.91 4.08
C GLN A 1036 23.25 32.10 3.13
N ALA A 1037 22.54 32.78 2.23
CA ALA A 1037 21.72 32.11 1.22
C ALA A 1037 22.58 31.31 0.22
N SER A 1038 23.73 31.83 -0.18
CA SER A 1038 24.71 31.16 -1.05
C SER A 1038 25.32 29.93 -0.37
N ASP A 1039 25.61 29.99 0.93
CA ASP A 1039 26.12 28.87 1.72
C ASP A 1039 25.09 27.74 1.83
N LEU A 1040 23.80 28.10 1.80
CA LEU A 1040 22.66 27.17 1.66
C LEU A 1040 22.34 26.79 0.20
N GLY A 1041 23.16 27.24 -0.76
CA GLY A 1041 23.08 26.81 -2.14
C GLY A 1041 22.19 27.61 -3.08
N ASN A 1042 21.77 28.82 -2.68
CA ASN A 1042 20.91 29.65 -3.51
C ASN A 1042 21.71 30.28 -4.67
N GLU A 1043 21.56 29.74 -5.88
CA GLU A 1043 22.28 30.22 -7.08
C GLU A 1043 22.03 31.71 -7.38
N LYS A 1044 20.82 32.23 -7.11
CA LYS A 1044 20.52 33.66 -7.32
C LYS A 1044 21.25 34.55 -6.33
N ALA A 1045 21.40 34.10 -5.08
CA ALA A 1045 22.18 34.81 -4.08
C ALA A 1045 23.67 34.80 -4.43
N GLN A 1046 24.18 33.66 -4.91
CA GLN A 1046 25.56 33.56 -5.38
C GLN A 1046 25.83 34.48 -6.59
N MET A 1047 24.86 34.59 -7.52
CA MET A 1047 24.92 35.54 -8.63
C MET A 1047 24.93 37.00 -8.15
N ALA A 1048 24.09 37.32 -7.17
CA ALA A 1048 24.04 38.65 -6.56
C ALA A 1048 25.37 39.00 -5.89
N LEU A 1049 25.98 38.08 -5.14
CA LEU A 1049 27.31 38.26 -4.55
C LEU A 1049 28.38 38.50 -5.60
N ALA A 1050 28.41 37.70 -6.67
CA ALA A 1050 29.38 37.86 -7.75
C ALA A 1050 29.30 39.28 -8.37
N ARG A 1051 28.07 39.76 -8.61
CA ARG A 1051 27.82 41.15 -9.03
C ARG A 1051 28.33 42.16 -8.00
N MET A 1052 27.99 41.99 -6.73
CA MET A 1052 28.37 42.95 -5.68
C MET A 1052 29.89 43.09 -5.53
N TYR A 1053 30.64 41.98 -5.61
CA TYR A 1053 32.11 42.01 -5.65
C TYR A 1053 32.66 42.60 -6.95
N GLN A 1054 32.08 42.28 -8.10
CA GLN A 1054 32.50 42.80 -9.40
C GLN A 1054 32.41 44.33 -9.47
N TYR A 1055 31.35 44.91 -8.90
CA TYR A 1055 31.07 46.35 -8.97
C TYR A 1055 31.40 47.13 -7.68
N GLY A 1056 31.76 46.45 -6.58
CA GLY A 1056 32.05 47.08 -5.30
C GLY A 1056 30.82 47.71 -4.64
N ILE A 1057 29.72 46.95 -4.57
CA ILE A 1057 28.45 47.37 -3.97
C ILE A 1057 28.36 46.75 -2.58
N GLY A 1058 28.36 47.55 -1.52
CA GLY A 1058 28.33 47.06 -0.13
C GLY A 1058 29.60 46.39 0.38
N VAL A 1059 30.51 46.05 -0.54
CA VAL A 1059 31.85 45.48 -0.28
C VAL A 1059 32.90 46.21 -1.09
N GLN A 1060 34.17 46.01 -0.74
CA GLN A 1060 35.29 46.43 -1.57
C GLN A 1060 35.24 45.69 -2.91
N LYS A 1061 35.49 46.42 -4.01
CA LYS A 1061 35.56 45.82 -5.35
C LYS A 1061 36.67 44.76 -5.38
N ASP A 1062 36.32 43.54 -5.74
CA ASP A 1062 37.22 42.40 -5.84
C ASP A 1062 36.83 41.53 -7.05
N LEU A 1063 37.55 41.71 -8.16
CA LEU A 1063 37.28 40.99 -9.40
C LEU A 1063 37.70 39.52 -9.32
N GLN A 1064 38.69 39.19 -8.49
CA GLN A 1064 39.14 37.81 -8.34
C GLN A 1064 38.09 37.00 -7.60
N HIS A 1065 37.56 37.55 -6.49
CA HIS A 1065 36.50 36.90 -5.73
C HIS A 1065 35.20 36.76 -6.55
N ALA A 1066 34.83 37.79 -7.33
CA ALA A 1066 33.72 37.69 -8.27
C ALA A 1066 33.92 36.58 -9.31
N ALA A 1067 35.13 36.48 -9.88
CA ALA A 1067 35.46 35.42 -10.83
C ALA A 1067 35.42 34.02 -10.20
N ASP A 1068 35.81 33.87 -8.94
CA ASP A 1068 35.74 32.58 -8.25
C ASP A 1068 34.29 32.15 -8.00
N LEU A 1069 33.39 33.07 -7.66
CA LEU A 1069 31.95 32.81 -7.61
C LEU A 1069 31.38 32.45 -8.99
N TYR A 1070 31.76 33.20 -10.05
CA TYR A 1070 31.35 32.88 -11.41
C TYR A 1070 31.89 31.52 -11.89
N LYS A 1071 33.09 31.11 -11.49
CA LYS A 1071 33.64 29.77 -11.82
C LYS A 1071 32.77 28.66 -11.22
N VAL A 1072 32.32 28.79 -9.97
CA VAL A 1072 31.43 27.81 -9.33
C VAL A 1072 30.10 27.72 -10.08
N LEU A 1073 29.47 28.86 -10.37
CA LEU A 1073 28.22 28.90 -11.14
C LEU A 1073 28.40 28.38 -12.59
N ALA A 1074 29.53 28.68 -13.22
CA ALA A 1074 29.86 28.22 -14.56
C ALA A 1074 30.10 26.70 -14.62
N ALA A 1075 30.69 26.12 -13.57
CA ALA A 1075 30.81 24.67 -13.40
C ALA A 1075 29.43 24.01 -13.29
N ASN A 1076 28.46 24.67 -12.66
CA ASN A 1076 27.05 24.28 -12.63
C ASN A 1076 26.28 24.68 -13.91
N SER A 1077 26.96 24.88 -15.03
CA SER A 1077 26.36 25.17 -16.34
C SER A 1077 25.48 26.43 -16.41
N ASN A 1078 25.65 27.38 -15.47
CA ASN A 1078 24.94 28.66 -15.53
C ASN A 1078 25.45 29.47 -16.73
N ALA A 1079 24.60 29.63 -17.74
CA ALA A 1079 24.97 30.24 -19.03
C ALA A 1079 25.41 31.71 -18.87
N TYR A 1080 24.81 32.45 -17.93
CA TYR A 1080 25.18 33.83 -17.68
C TYR A 1080 26.52 33.94 -16.95
N ALA A 1081 26.78 33.10 -15.94
CA ALA A 1081 28.08 33.07 -15.27
C ALA A 1081 29.21 32.66 -16.24
N GLN A 1082 28.96 31.69 -17.13
CA GLN A 1082 29.90 31.30 -18.20
C GLN A 1082 30.21 32.48 -19.11
N TYR A 1083 29.19 33.23 -19.53
CA TYR A 1083 29.35 34.44 -20.34
C TYR A 1083 30.15 35.52 -19.60
N GLN A 1084 29.81 35.83 -18.35
CA GLN A 1084 30.51 36.85 -17.56
C GLN A 1084 31.97 36.49 -17.32
N LEU A 1085 32.25 35.24 -16.93
CA LEU A 1085 33.62 34.76 -16.75
C LEU A 1085 34.41 34.81 -18.06
N ALA A 1086 33.78 34.48 -19.20
CA ALA A 1086 34.42 34.58 -20.50
C ALA A 1086 34.83 36.01 -20.84
N MET A 1087 33.94 36.98 -20.58
CA MET A 1087 34.21 38.39 -20.81
C MET A 1087 35.33 38.89 -19.90
N MET A 1088 35.36 38.49 -18.62
CA MET A 1088 36.46 38.85 -17.71
C MET A 1088 37.83 38.38 -18.22
N TYR A 1089 37.90 37.20 -18.86
CA TYR A 1089 39.12 36.73 -19.52
C TYR A 1089 39.46 37.50 -20.80
N ILE A 1090 38.47 37.73 -21.67
CA ILE A 1090 38.67 38.42 -22.96
C ILE A 1090 39.10 39.87 -22.75
N ASP A 1091 38.56 40.53 -21.74
CA ASP A 1091 38.81 41.93 -21.43
C ASP A 1091 40.09 42.15 -20.60
N GLY A 1092 40.75 41.08 -20.15
CA GLY A 1092 41.96 41.17 -19.30
C GLY A 1092 41.68 41.66 -17.88
N GLN A 1093 40.47 41.43 -17.34
CA GLN A 1093 40.12 41.82 -15.97
C GLN A 1093 40.75 40.88 -14.90
N LEU A 1094 41.23 39.71 -15.33
CA LEU A 1094 41.84 38.67 -14.48
C LEU A 1094 43.32 38.41 -14.83
N GLY A 1095 44.00 39.39 -15.45
CA GLY A 1095 45.35 39.25 -15.97
C GLY A 1095 45.43 39.64 -17.44
N GLU A 1096 46.33 39.02 -18.21
CA GLU A 1096 46.46 39.30 -19.64
C GLU A 1096 45.19 38.89 -20.43
N PRO A 1097 44.67 39.74 -21.33
CA PRO A 1097 43.53 39.41 -22.20
C PRO A 1097 43.71 38.07 -22.93
N SER A 1098 42.74 37.16 -22.79
CA SER A 1098 42.84 35.80 -23.31
C SER A 1098 41.55 35.31 -23.97
N ILE A 1099 41.48 35.45 -25.30
CA ILE A 1099 40.41 34.84 -26.11
C ILE A 1099 40.46 33.31 -26.01
N ALA A 1100 41.64 32.73 -25.85
CA ALA A 1100 41.81 31.28 -25.72
C ALA A 1100 41.11 30.73 -24.47
N GLN A 1101 41.11 31.48 -23.37
CA GLN A 1101 40.40 31.11 -22.13
C GLN A 1101 38.90 31.45 -22.19
N GLY A 1102 38.52 32.58 -22.81
CA GLY A 1102 37.12 33.01 -22.87
C GLY A 1102 36.26 32.31 -23.93
N LYS A 1103 36.80 32.02 -25.13
CA LYS A 1103 36.02 31.44 -26.24
C LYS A 1103 35.35 30.09 -25.90
N PRO A 1104 36.00 29.15 -25.20
CA PRO A 1104 35.35 27.90 -24.77
C PRO A 1104 34.14 28.14 -23.86
N LEU A 1105 34.25 29.07 -22.91
CA LEU A 1105 33.16 29.45 -22.02
C LEU A 1105 32.00 30.09 -22.77
N LEU A 1106 32.28 30.92 -23.79
CA LEU A 1106 31.23 31.46 -24.67
C LEU A 1106 30.50 30.35 -25.44
N ILE A 1107 31.22 29.32 -25.93
CA ILE A 1107 30.60 28.18 -26.61
C ILE A 1107 29.68 27.43 -25.65
N GLN A 1108 30.13 27.18 -24.41
CA GLN A 1108 29.29 26.56 -23.39
C GLN A 1108 28.05 27.40 -23.08
N ALA A 1109 28.23 28.70 -22.84
CA ALA A 1109 27.14 29.63 -22.57
C ALA A 1109 26.13 29.65 -23.73
N SER A 1110 26.60 29.72 -24.98
CA SER A 1110 25.76 29.70 -26.18
C SER A 1110 24.98 28.40 -26.30
N ASN A 1111 25.63 27.25 -26.07
CA ASN A 1111 24.97 25.94 -26.10
C ASN A 1111 23.91 25.79 -24.98
N ASN A 1112 24.12 26.48 -23.86
CA ASN A 1112 23.19 26.53 -22.74
C ASN A 1112 22.12 27.65 -22.90
N GLY A 1113 22.03 28.26 -24.09
CA GLY A 1113 20.99 29.22 -24.45
C GLY A 1113 21.32 30.69 -24.21
N SER A 1114 22.56 31.05 -23.87
CA SER A 1114 22.97 32.46 -23.77
C SER A 1114 23.07 33.11 -25.15
N TYR A 1115 22.14 34.01 -25.42
CA TYR A 1115 22.15 34.82 -26.63
C TYR A 1115 23.32 35.81 -26.67
N GLN A 1116 23.73 36.37 -25.51
CA GLN A 1116 24.88 37.27 -25.45
C GLN A 1116 26.16 36.55 -25.87
N ALA A 1117 26.32 35.29 -25.44
CA ALA A 1117 27.45 34.47 -25.83
C ALA A 1117 27.41 34.09 -27.32
N GLU A 1118 26.23 33.74 -27.84
CA GLU A 1118 26.06 33.46 -29.27
C GLU A 1118 26.44 34.67 -30.13
N THR A 1119 25.99 35.86 -29.75
CA THR A 1119 26.28 37.12 -30.45
C THR A 1119 27.78 37.42 -30.41
N MET A 1120 28.40 37.30 -29.24
CA MET A 1120 29.84 37.49 -29.06
C MET A 1120 30.66 36.48 -29.88
N LEU A 1121 30.23 35.22 -29.97
CA LEU A 1121 30.89 34.21 -30.81
C LEU A 1121 30.80 34.54 -32.29
N ARG A 1122 29.63 34.98 -32.77
CA ARG A 1122 29.46 35.42 -34.16
C ARG A 1122 30.37 36.61 -34.48
N TRP A 1123 30.45 37.58 -33.57
CA TRP A 1123 31.35 38.72 -33.69
C TRP A 1123 32.83 38.29 -33.73
N LEU A 1124 33.27 37.45 -32.78
CA LEU A 1124 34.64 36.91 -32.74
C LEU A 1124 35.00 36.15 -34.03
N ASN A 1125 34.07 35.36 -34.56
CA ASN A 1125 34.28 34.62 -35.81
C ASN A 1125 34.31 35.57 -37.03
N ALA A 1126 33.44 36.58 -37.08
CA ALA A 1126 33.44 37.59 -38.16
C ALA A 1126 34.74 38.40 -38.19
N LYS A 1127 35.28 38.75 -37.01
CA LYS A 1127 36.59 39.41 -36.86
C LYS A 1127 37.74 38.52 -37.33
N GLN A 1128 37.70 37.23 -36.98
CA GLN A 1128 38.68 36.24 -37.44
C GLN A 1128 38.65 36.05 -38.97
N GLU A 1129 37.47 36.14 -39.57
CA GLU A 1129 37.25 36.00 -41.02
C GLU A 1129 37.42 37.31 -41.81
N GLN A 1130 37.81 38.42 -41.17
CA GLN A 1130 37.95 39.77 -41.77
C GLN A 1130 36.70 40.23 -42.56
N LYS A 1131 35.50 39.84 -42.12
CA LYS A 1131 34.24 40.22 -42.79
C LYS A 1131 33.93 41.70 -42.55
N LEU A 1132 34.11 42.53 -43.58
CA LEU A 1132 33.83 43.98 -43.58
C LEU A 1132 32.35 44.36 -43.42
N SER A 1133 31.40 43.41 -43.49
CA SER A 1133 29.96 43.68 -43.53
C SER A 1133 29.12 42.75 -42.62
N PHE A 1134 29.52 42.59 -41.35
CA PHE A 1134 28.68 41.90 -40.37
C PHE A 1134 27.52 42.80 -39.92
N ILE A 1135 26.29 42.41 -40.25
CA ILE A 1135 25.06 43.06 -39.76
C ILE A 1135 24.44 42.15 -38.71
N GLU A 1136 24.35 42.64 -37.48
CA GLU A 1136 23.68 41.91 -36.41
C GLU A 1136 22.17 41.77 -36.69
N PRO A 1137 21.59 40.57 -36.56
CA PRO A 1137 20.15 40.42 -36.65
C PRO A 1137 19.48 41.09 -35.44
N MET A 1138 18.71 42.14 -35.69
CA MET A 1138 17.93 42.82 -34.64
C MET A 1138 16.81 41.90 -34.13
N ARG A 1139 16.84 41.58 -32.84
CA ARG A 1139 15.69 41.00 -32.13
C ARG A 1139 14.91 42.10 -31.40
N LEU A 1140 13.60 42.10 -31.59
CA LEU A 1140 12.69 42.95 -30.82
C LEU A 1140 12.45 42.29 -29.46
N ASN A 1141 13.09 42.83 -28.42
CA ASN A 1141 12.80 42.42 -27.04
C ASN A 1141 11.39 42.85 -26.65
N LYS A 1142 10.69 42.03 -25.86
CA LYS A 1142 9.42 42.46 -25.25
C LYS A 1142 9.72 43.62 -24.30
N ALA A 1143 9.01 44.74 -24.46
CA ALA A 1143 9.12 45.85 -23.53
C ALA A 1143 8.70 45.39 -22.12
N PRO A 1144 9.43 45.80 -21.06
CA PRO A 1144 9.02 45.49 -19.69
C PRO A 1144 7.68 46.16 -19.40
N VAL A 1145 6.80 45.50 -18.65
CA VAL A 1145 5.51 46.06 -18.21
C VAL A 1145 5.75 46.66 -16.82
N LEU A 1146 5.79 47.99 -16.70
CA LEU A 1146 6.20 48.70 -15.48
C LEU A 1146 5.28 49.90 -15.13
N ALA A 1147 4.03 49.90 -15.61
CA ALA A 1147 3.17 51.08 -15.51
C ALA A 1147 2.82 51.42 -14.04
N GLY A 1148 3.27 52.59 -13.55
CA GLY A 1148 2.87 53.15 -12.26
C GLY A 1148 3.60 52.62 -11.02
N GLN A 1149 4.74 51.93 -11.17
CA GLN A 1149 5.53 51.42 -10.04
C GLN A 1149 6.47 52.50 -9.45
N PRO A 1150 6.71 52.52 -8.13
CA PRO A 1150 7.75 53.34 -7.50
C PRO A 1150 9.16 52.87 -7.85
N ALA A 1151 10.14 53.77 -7.69
CA ALA A 1151 11.52 53.60 -8.15
C ALA A 1151 12.21 52.37 -7.53
N GLU A 1152 11.96 52.11 -6.24
CA GLU A 1152 12.53 50.98 -5.49
C GLU A 1152 12.10 49.63 -6.07
N LEU A 1153 10.85 49.52 -6.55
CA LEU A 1153 10.31 48.29 -7.15
C LEU A 1153 10.81 48.05 -8.55
N MET A 1154 10.88 49.10 -9.36
CA MET A 1154 11.52 49.02 -10.67
C MET A 1154 12.99 48.59 -10.53
N TYR A 1155 13.69 49.14 -9.51
CA TYR A 1155 15.06 48.74 -9.23
C TYR A 1155 15.16 47.28 -8.78
N MET A 1156 14.27 46.83 -7.89
CA MET A 1156 14.22 45.45 -7.47
C MET A 1156 13.92 44.49 -8.62
N ASP A 1157 12.96 44.82 -9.50
CA ASP A 1157 12.65 44.04 -10.69
C ASP A 1157 13.88 43.94 -11.61
N ALA A 1158 14.62 45.03 -11.80
CA ALA A 1158 15.88 45.00 -12.53
C ALA A 1158 16.92 44.06 -11.91
N LEU A 1159 17.10 44.10 -10.58
CA LEU A 1159 18.05 43.22 -9.89
C LEU A 1159 17.61 41.75 -9.93
N ASN A 1160 16.31 41.47 -9.84
CA ASN A 1160 15.75 40.13 -9.97
C ASN A 1160 16.04 39.54 -11.35
N GLU A 1161 15.83 40.30 -12.42
CA GLU A 1161 16.13 39.87 -13.78
C GLU A 1161 17.64 39.61 -13.98
N TRP A 1162 18.47 40.48 -13.40
CA TRP A 1162 19.92 40.29 -13.46
C TRP A 1162 20.38 39.05 -12.68
N ASN A 1163 19.88 38.84 -11.47
CA ASN A 1163 20.22 37.68 -10.65
C ASN A 1163 19.74 36.35 -11.28
N ARG A 1164 18.79 36.41 -12.24
CA ARG A 1164 18.39 35.29 -13.11
C ARG A 1164 19.25 35.15 -14.37
N GLY A 1165 20.16 36.07 -14.63
CA GLY A 1165 21.00 36.12 -15.83
C GLY A 1165 20.38 36.81 -17.04
N ASP A 1166 19.22 37.46 -16.89
CA ASP A 1166 18.61 38.31 -17.94
C ASP A 1166 19.04 39.78 -17.77
N GLU A 1167 20.33 40.02 -17.99
CA GLU A 1167 20.92 41.35 -17.92
C GLU A 1167 20.31 42.30 -18.96
N THR A 1168 19.83 41.78 -20.10
CA THR A 1168 19.22 42.61 -21.14
C THR A 1168 17.91 43.22 -20.66
N MET A 1169 17.03 42.40 -20.09
CA MET A 1169 15.80 42.89 -19.46
C MET A 1169 16.10 43.81 -18.28
N SER A 1170 17.09 43.45 -17.45
CA SER A 1170 17.54 44.30 -16.34
C SER A 1170 17.93 45.70 -16.81
N ARG A 1171 18.78 45.81 -17.85
CA ARG A 1171 19.20 47.08 -18.45
C ARG A 1171 18.02 47.89 -18.99
N MET A 1172 17.06 47.24 -19.66
CA MET A 1172 15.86 47.92 -20.14
C MET A 1172 15.01 48.50 -19.00
N ILE A 1173 14.89 47.78 -17.89
CA ILE A 1173 14.19 48.25 -16.68
C ILE A 1173 14.95 49.42 -16.05
N LEU A 1174 16.29 49.31 -15.90
CA LEU A 1174 17.14 50.37 -15.35
C LEU A 1174 17.12 51.64 -16.21
N ASP A 1175 17.13 51.51 -17.54
CA ASP A 1175 17.05 52.66 -18.46
C ASP A 1175 15.73 53.41 -18.32
N ARG A 1176 14.62 52.66 -18.23
CA ARG A 1176 13.32 53.26 -17.94
C ARG A 1176 13.26 53.91 -16.55
N LEU A 1177 13.84 53.26 -15.54
CA LEU A 1177 13.94 53.79 -14.18
C LEU A 1177 14.72 55.11 -14.17
N MET A 1178 15.86 55.19 -14.85
CA MET A 1178 16.65 56.43 -14.95
C MET A 1178 15.96 57.52 -15.76
N THR A 1179 15.14 57.13 -16.75
CA THR A 1179 14.31 58.08 -17.50
C THR A 1179 13.21 58.68 -16.62
N GLN A 1180 12.55 57.88 -15.79
CA GLN A 1180 11.43 58.31 -14.94
C GLN A 1180 11.87 58.93 -13.62
N PHE A 1181 12.97 58.43 -13.04
CA PHE A 1181 13.51 58.80 -11.73
C PHE A 1181 15.03 59.03 -11.81
N PRO A 1182 15.50 60.07 -12.52
CA PRO A 1182 16.93 60.31 -12.81
C PRO A 1182 17.78 60.57 -11.56
N HIS A 1183 17.15 60.88 -10.42
CA HIS A 1183 17.81 61.13 -9.14
C HIS A 1183 17.75 59.94 -8.18
N TYR A 1184 17.24 58.78 -8.59
CA TYR A 1184 17.23 57.58 -7.75
C TYR A 1184 18.65 56.99 -7.63
N ILE A 1185 19.37 57.47 -6.60
CA ILE A 1185 20.80 57.19 -6.37
C ILE A 1185 21.15 55.69 -6.34
N PRO A 1186 20.36 54.79 -5.70
CA PRO A 1186 20.72 53.38 -5.60
C PRO A 1186 20.92 52.71 -6.97
N ALA A 1187 20.04 52.97 -7.93
CA ALA A 1187 20.14 52.40 -9.28
C ALA A 1187 21.10 53.18 -10.18
N LYS A 1188 21.27 54.49 -9.96
CA LYS A 1188 22.11 55.37 -10.80
C LYS A 1188 23.55 54.90 -10.87
N LYS A 1189 24.15 54.55 -9.73
CA LYS A 1189 25.54 54.05 -9.67
C LYS A 1189 25.72 52.79 -10.51
N ILE A 1190 24.77 51.86 -10.43
CA ILE A 1190 24.78 50.61 -11.20
C ILE A 1190 24.56 50.88 -12.69
N TYR A 1191 23.59 51.72 -13.04
CA TYR A 1191 23.31 52.10 -14.42
C TYR A 1191 24.50 52.77 -15.10
N GLU A 1192 25.16 53.70 -14.41
CA GLU A 1192 26.37 54.38 -14.92
C GLU A 1192 27.52 53.39 -15.16
N GLN A 1193 27.76 52.46 -14.23
CA GLN A 1193 28.81 51.45 -14.38
C GLN A 1193 28.52 50.46 -15.52
N LEU A 1194 27.26 50.03 -15.66
CA LEU A 1194 26.81 49.16 -16.75
C LEU A 1194 26.98 49.79 -18.14
N ASN A 1195 26.72 51.09 -18.25
CA ASN A 1195 26.80 51.83 -19.51
C ASN A 1195 28.19 52.39 -19.82
N GLN A 1196 29.09 52.42 -18.83
CA GLN A 1196 30.52 52.69 -19.08
C GLN A 1196 31.20 51.53 -19.83
N GLN A 1197 30.74 50.29 -19.66
CA GLN A 1197 31.24 49.11 -20.39
C GLN A 1197 30.59 48.91 -21.77
N SER A 1198 29.42 49.51 -22.04
CA SER A 1198 28.70 49.35 -23.32
C SER A 1198 29.18 50.29 -24.42
N LYS A 1199 30.20 51.12 -24.17
CA LYS A 1199 31.01 51.64 -25.27
C LYS A 1199 31.77 50.45 -25.81
N ALA A 1200 31.32 49.89 -26.93
CA ALA A 1200 32.14 49.02 -27.75
C ALA A 1200 33.58 49.58 -27.75
N PRO A 1201 34.61 48.75 -27.54
CA PRO A 1201 35.96 49.26 -27.37
C PRO A 1201 36.25 50.21 -28.54
N ASP A 1202 36.43 51.48 -28.21
CA ASP A 1202 36.77 52.54 -29.15
C ASP A 1202 38.22 52.28 -29.54
N LEU A 1203 38.39 51.38 -30.51
CA LEU A 1203 39.67 50.90 -31.00
C LEU A 1203 39.67 51.04 -32.51
N GLY A 1204 39.84 52.29 -32.95
CA GLY A 1204 40.57 52.70 -34.17
C GLY A 1204 40.02 52.20 -35.50
#